data_AF-A0A0L7KVK3-F1
#
_entry.id   AF-A0A0L7KVK3-F1
#
_cell.length_a   1.000
_cell.length_b   1.000
_cell.length_c   1.000
_cell.angle_alpha   90.00
_cell.angle_beta   90.00
_cell.angle_gamma   90.00
#
_symmetry.space_group_name_H-M   'P 1'
#
loop_
_entity.id
_entity.type
_entity.pdbx_description
1 polymer ?
#
loop_
_entity_poly.entity_id
_entity_poly.type
_entity_poly.pdbx_seq_one_letter_code
_entity_poly.pdbx_strand_id
1 'polypeptide(L)'
;KLINLIEEYKPSMIGNYNLDCQRAREEKKVRLPKRRFPWCNRSRLVLGRLVQLAGSEQAGAMLLAERVLPLFPTGFARMATLLRMAGCKNIKATEMDEIEYKLNTNNSVLVVNAIDKLISTIKSKFKPLERQRFVLENEELKLLREKCSAKEAVVSLTACQGLLALVELGVLEIAHTMSTIVTLLPSAHNYSAIISTMAGLLILDLKSRLIPGTTYKCQFSLKSPQHPFITVLERNKGAEEDVLAQMQALCNHPDYTVSSNSLELLRSVFLYLTCNPQREGSMRPWRLLLSLPATTQQRSLLIACLSCQRICNRAAIERAFSAYSGVTDAAIYRRDEEYVTALLPVLARISNELLKHGLDPRPCYSLMERGFSVGGAPRSAAGLVLILLADNLPRAPALYLHDTFHLSLNSFVAQSLQWLHLPSYLTTAALKSAASILELYQDGTKTDTSLNMPNLKSNKIFNSLLYTDRHLSVTVKLLSVWEMLRNDSNRLQNWLEGLKTIDESVEIELLSFFYGLIMDRNKDCECINLQVLKIVIDLVEFKKDVAVELLPILLYKIANDTSPVELLIECGAGRPDDLKWEMDIAKISAVKRICELRASSHGLQLVPIVSSTLNRCSDRPGSTAASIALQCIALLWRSGALAPHSAWRALQPKLERDTRLNVQITQLTRSACAVLWRYVSEGAPFLVGAACEALANFPVTSYTLKDVPEFAS
;
A
#
# COMPACT_ATOMS: atom_id res chain seq x y z
N LYS A 1 2.50 -63.15 57.10
CA LYS A 1 1.16 -63.75 57.36
C LYS A 1 0.30 -63.85 56.11
N LEU A 2 0.00 -62.73 55.42
CA LEU A 2 -0.78 -62.80 54.16
C LEU A 2 -0.04 -63.55 53.03
N ILE A 3 1.27 -63.35 52.89
CA ILE A 3 2.11 -64.07 51.92
C ILE A 3 1.98 -65.59 52.08
N ASN A 4 2.13 -66.11 53.31
CA ASN A 4 2.02 -67.54 53.59
C ASN A 4 0.64 -68.10 53.23
N LEU A 5 -0.45 -67.34 53.47
CA LEU A 5 -1.80 -67.73 53.05
C LEU A 5 -1.91 -67.76 51.52
N ILE A 6 -1.34 -66.79 50.82
CA ILE A 6 -1.38 -66.77 49.36
C ILE A 6 -0.63 -67.98 48.79
N GLU A 7 0.56 -68.29 49.30
CA GLU A 7 1.35 -69.45 48.86
C GLU A 7 0.66 -70.79 49.20
N GLU A 8 -0.05 -70.89 50.33
CA GLU A 8 -0.84 -72.08 50.70
C GLU A 8 -1.98 -72.36 49.70
N TYR A 9 -2.70 -71.30 49.27
CA TYR A 9 -3.80 -71.45 48.32
C TYR A 9 -3.35 -71.46 46.84
N LYS A 10 -2.12 -71.05 46.53
CA LYS A 10 -1.63 -70.87 45.15
C LYS A 10 -1.74 -72.13 44.28
N PRO A 11 -1.36 -73.33 44.74
CA PRO A 11 -1.43 -74.54 43.92
C PRO A 11 -2.87 -74.93 43.59
N SER A 12 -3.76 -74.87 44.58
CA SER A 12 -5.18 -75.22 44.41
C SER A 12 -5.93 -74.19 43.56
N MET A 13 -5.62 -72.90 43.69
CA MET A 13 -6.20 -71.84 42.87
C MET A 13 -5.85 -71.98 41.38
N ILE A 14 -4.57 -72.20 41.07
CA ILE A 14 -4.10 -72.34 39.69
C ILE A 14 -4.63 -73.65 39.10
N GLY A 15 -4.63 -74.74 39.88
CA GLY A 15 -5.21 -76.03 39.49
C GLY A 15 -6.70 -75.92 39.14
N ASN A 16 -7.51 -75.35 40.03
CA ASN A 16 -8.95 -75.16 39.80
C ASN A 16 -9.23 -74.25 38.61
N TYR A 17 -8.48 -73.15 38.47
CA TYR A 17 -8.63 -72.26 37.32
C TYR A 17 -8.29 -72.94 36.00
N ASN A 18 -7.22 -73.75 35.96
CA ASN A 18 -6.83 -74.48 34.76
C ASN A 18 -7.86 -75.55 34.39
N LEU A 19 -8.41 -76.26 35.38
CA LEU A 19 -9.54 -77.20 35.21
C LEU A 19 -10.79 -76.50 34.66
N ASP A 20 -11.16 -75.34 35.22
CA ASP A 20 -12.28 -74.55 34.73
C ASP A 20 -12.04 -74.02 33.30
N CYS A 21 -10.79 -73.69 32.95
CA CYS A 21 -10.42 -73.29 31.60
C CYS A 21 -10.49 -74.48 30.62
N GLN A 22 -10.11 -75.69 31.04
CA GLN A 22 -10.26 -76.90 30.25
C GLN A 22 -11.75 -77.18 29.98
N ARG A 23 -12.59 -77.16 31.01
CA ARG A 23 -14.06 -77.29 30.87
C ARG A 23 -14.65 -76.22 29.96
N ALA A 24 -14.25 -74.96 30.13
CA ALA A 24 -14.74 -73.87 29.28
C ALA A 24 -14.34 -74.03 27.80
N ARG A 25 -13.17 -74.63 27.52
CA ARG A 25 -12.73 -74.97 26.15
C ARG A 25 -13.52 -76.15 25.58
N GLU A 26 -13.77 -77.18 26.38
CA GLU A 26 -14.63 -78.32 26.01
C GLU A 26 -16.07 -77.86 25.71
N GLU A 27 -16.60 -76.93 26.50
CA GLU A 27 -17.93 -76.34 26.33
C GLU A 27 -17.99 -75.21 25.27
N LYS A 28 -16.90 -74.95 24.53
CA LYS A 28 -16.79 -73.87 23.52
C LYS A 28 -17.26 -72.49 24.01
N LYS A 29 -17.05 -72.15 25.28
CA LYS A 29 -17.43 -70.85 25.84
C LYS A 29 -16.49 -69.75 25.34
N VAL A 30 -17.07 -68.65 24.82
CA VAL A 30 -16.34 -67.47 24.31
C VAL A 30 -15.54 -66.74 25.39
N ARG A 31 -15.88 -66.92 26.67
CA ARG A 31 -15.22 -66.24 27.79
C ARG A 31 -14.59 -67.24 28.75
N LEU A 32 -13.31 -67.03 29.05
CA LEU A 32 -12.60 -67.79 30.08
C LEU A 32 -13.19 -67.50 31.48
N PRO A 33 -13.12 -68.47 32.40
CA PRO A 33 -13.55 -68.28 33.78
C PRO A 33 -12.80 -67.12 34.45
N LYS A 34 -13.42 -66.49 35.45
CA LYS A 34 -12.78 -65.40 36.19
C LYS A 34 -11.78 -66.00 37.19
N ARG A 35 -10.53 -65.53 37.16
CA ARG A 35 -9.53 -65.79 38.22
C ARG A 35 -10.05 -65.19 39.53
N ARG A 36 -10.12 -66.00 40.59
CA ARG A 36 -10.63 -65.58 41.91
C ARG A 36 -9.75 -66.13 43.01
N PHE A 37 -9.37 -65.26 43.94
CA PHE A 37 -8.78 -65.66 45.21
C PHE A 37 -9.89 -66.09 46.20
N PRO A 38 -9.79 -67.25 46.86
CA PRO A 38 -10.74 -67.70 47.88
C PRO A 38 -10.50 -66.94 49.19
N TRP A 39 -11.35 -65.96 49.46
CA TRP A 39 -11.24 -65.11 50.64
C TRP A 39 -11.70 -65.80 51.93
N CYS A 40 -10.76 -66.35 52.70
CA CYS A 40 -11.03 -66.89 54.04
C CYS A 40 -11.10 -65.78 55.11
N ASN A 41 -11.77 -66.03 56.24
CA ASN A 41 -11.90 -65.05 57.33
C ASN A 41 -10.54 -64.54 57.85
N ARG A 42 -9.51 -65.40 57.86
CA ARG A 42 -8.14 -65.02 58.23
C ARG A 42 -7.55 -63.96 57.29
N SER A 43 -7.74 -64.11 55.97
CA SER A 43 -7.24 -63.14 54.99
C SER A 43 -7.90 -61.77 55.15
N ARG A 44 -9.21 -61.73 55.43
CA ARG A 44 -9.96 -60.48 55.67
C ARG A 44 -9.49 -59.75 56.93
N LEU A 45 -9.29 -60.49 58.02
CA LEU A 45 -8.80 -59.92 59.29
C LEU A 45 -7.40 -59.34 59.14
N VAL A 46 -6.51 -60.01 58.40
CA VAL A 46 -5.15 -59.50 58.14
C VAL A 46 -5.20 -58.22 57.32
N LEU A 47 -6.03 -58.15 56.28
CA LEU A 47 -6.20 -56.94 55.47
C LEU A 47 -6.82 -55.78 56.26
N GLY A 48 -7.87 -56.05 57.03
CA GLY A 48 -8.51 -55.04 57.88
C GLY A 48 -7.57 -54.47 58.93
N ARG A 49 -6.73 -55.31 59.56
CA ARG A 49 -5.71 -54.86 60.52
C ARG A 49 -4.63 -54.00 59.85
N LEU A 50 -4.26 -54.31 58.61
CA LEU A 50 -3.29 -53.54 57.82
C LEU A 50 -3.79 -52.12 57.53
N VAL A 51 -5.08 -51.98 57.18
CA VAL A 51 -5.72 -50.68 57.00
C VAL A 51 -5.86 -49.92 58.31
N GLN A 52 -6.22 -50.61 59.41
CA GLN A 52 -6.31 -49.98 60.74
C GLN A 52 -4.95 -49.43 61.23
N LEU A 53 -3.85 -50.12 60.94
CA LEU A 53 -2.51 -49.67 61.27
C LEU A 53 -2.05 -48.47 60.43
N ALA A 54 -2.67 -48.22 59.29
CA ALA A 54 -2.34 -47.10 58.41
C ALA A 54 -2.90 -45.75 58.88
N GLY A 55 -3.78 -45.75 59.89
CA GLY A 55 -4.34 -44.53 60.49
C GLY A 55 -5.44 -43.84 59.68
N SER A 56 -5.46 -43.96 58.34
CA SER A 56 -6.52 -43.44 57.47
C SER A 56 -6.88 -44.42 56.34
N GLU A 57 -8.11 -44.34 55.83
CA GLU A 57 -8.57 -45.21 54.74
C GLU A 57 -7.79 -44.98 53.43
N GLN A 58 -7.37 -43.73 53.15
CA GLN A 58 -6.54 -43.39 51.98
C GLN A 58 -5.11 -43.92 52.10
N ALA A 59 -4.47 -43.78 53.27
CA ALA A 59 -3.15 -44.38 53.51
C ALA A 59 -3.21 -45.91 53.47
N GLY A 60 -4.30 -46.50 53.98
CA GLY A 60 -4.59 -47.92 53.88
C GLY A 60 -4.72 -48.38 52.44
N ALA A 61 -5.40 -47.62 51.58
CA ALA A 61 -5.50 -47.93 50.15
C ALA A 61 -4.14 -47.87 49.43
N MET A 62 -3.29 -46.88 49.71
CA MET A 62 -1.96 -46.83 49.11
C MET A 62 -1.09 -48.03 49.53
N LEU A 63 -1.10 -48.39 50.82
CA LEU A 63 -0.38 -49.56 51.32
C LEU A 63 -0.88 -50.87 50.69
N LEU A 64 -2.19 -50.99 50.48
CA LEU A 64 -2.76 -52.13 49.78
C LEU A 64 -2.32 -52.20 48.32
N ALA A 65 -2.21 -51.07 47.62
CA ALA A 65 -1.73 -51.03 46.24
C ALA A 65 -0.24 -51.38 46.11
N GLU A 66 0.60 -50.79 46.97
CA GLU A 66 2.06 -50.92 46.86
C GLU A 66 2.58 -52.24 47.41
N ARG A 67 2.03 -52.73 48.54
CA ARG A 67 2.60 -53.86 49.28
C ARG A 67 1.79 -55.15 49.20
N VAL A 68 0.50 -55.06 48.90
CA VAL A 68 -0.41 -56.21 48.97
C VAL A 68 -0.85 -56.72 47.60
N LEU A 69 -1.22 -55.83 46.69
CA LEU A 69 -1.62 -56.21 45.33
C LEU A 69 -0.53 -57.00 44.57
N PRO A 70 0.77 -56.67 44.67
CA PRO A 70 1.83 -57.42 43.97
C PRO A 70 2.04 -58.84 44.50
N LEU A 71 1.55 -59.16 45.70
CA LEU A 71 1.70 -60.49 46.30
C LEU A 71 0.79 -61.54 45.64
N PHE A 72 -0.27 -61.10 44.94
CA PHE A 72 -1.19 -62.02 44.28
C PHE A 72 -0.68 -62.37 42.88
N PRO A 73 -0.86 -63.63 42.43
CA PRO A 73 -0.63 -63.98 41.03
C PRO A 73 -1.47 -63.11 40.10
N THR A 74 -0.92 -62.79 38.92
CA THR A 74 -1.51 -61.84 37.99
C THR A 74 -2.98 -62.15 37.69
N GLY A 75 -3.86 -61.18 37.96
CA GLY A 75 -5.30 -61.27 37.70
C GLY A 75 -6.15 -62.00 38.74
N PHE A 76 -5.59 -62.58 39.82
CA PHE A 76 -6.38 -63.26 40.87
C PHE A 76 -6.98 -62.32 41.93
N ALA A 77 -6.43 -61.11 42.08
CA ALA A 77 -6.99 -60.05 42.89
C ALA A 77 -6.97 -58.71 42.12
N ARG A 78 -7.99 -57.89 42.32
CA ARG A 78 -8.05 -56.50 41.83
C ARG A 78 -8.12 -55.54 43.01
N MET A 79 -7.65 -54.33 42.80
CA MET A 79 -7.64 -53.29 43.84
C MET A 79 -9.02 -53.07 44.47
N ALA A 80 -10.07 -52.99 43.64
CA ALA A 80 -11.45 -52.87 44.11
C ALA A 80 -11.93 -54.05 44.98
N THR A 81 -11.40 -55.26 44.74
CA THR A 81 -11.69 -56.43 45.59
C THR A 81 -10.94 -56.31 46.92
N LEU A 82 -9.65 -55.95 46.90
CA LEU A 82 -8.86 -55.77 48.13
C LEU A 82 -9.48 -54.72 49.08
N LEU A 83 -9.87 -53.57 48.54
CA LEU A 83 -10.52 -52.51 49.31
C LEU A 83 -11.82 -52.99 49.97
N ARG A 84 -12.65 -53.73 49.22
CA ARG A 84 -13.89 -54.32 49.75
C ARG A 84 -13.61 -55.34 50.86
N MET A 85 -12.60 -56.19 50.68
CA MET A 85 -12.27 -57.25 51.63
C MET A 85 -11.55 -56.73 52.88
N ALA A 86 -10.88 -55.58 52.78
CA ALA A 86 -10.26 -54.87 53.88
C ALA A 86 -11.27 -54.05 54.72
N GLY A 87 -12.53 -53.99 54.31
CA GLY A 87 -13.58 -53.25 55.03
C GLY A 87 -13.62 -51.75 54.73
N CYS A 88 -12.80 -51.24 53.81
CA CYS A 88 -12.87 -49.87 53.31
C CYS A 88 -14.17 -49.69 52.51
N LYS A 89 -15.23 -49.24 53.18
CA LYS A 89 -16.46 -48.80 52.52
C LYS A 89 -16.29 -47.32 52.21
N ASN A 90 -16.15 -46.99 50.93
CA ASN A 90 -16.10 -45.64 50.35
C ASN A 90 -14.71 -45.08 50.02
N ILE A 91 -14.00 -45.75 49.13
CA ILE A 91 -13.23 -45.03 48.11
C ILE A 91 -13.94 -45.29 46.79
N LYS A 92 -15.09 -44.62 46.60
CA LYS A 92 -15.38 -44.15 45.25
C LYS A 92 -14.19 -43.26 44.94
N ALA A 93 -13.39 -43.58 43.92
CA ALA A 93 -12.56 -42.55 43.32
C ALA A 93 -13.49 -41.34 43.16
N THR A 94 -13.13 -40.22 43.78
CA THR A 94 -13.90 -38.98 43.65
C THR A 94 -14.18 -38.83 42.17
N GLU A 95 -15.44 -38.59 41.77
CA GLU A 95 -15.81 -38.55 40.34
C GLU A 95 -14.89 -37.59 39.56
N MET A 96 -14.35 -36.58 40.25
CA MET A 96 -13.28 -35.67 39.83
C MET A 96 -11.97 -36.39 39.38
N ASP A 97 -11.45 -37.35 40.15
CA ASP A 97 -10.20 -38.06 39.86
C ASP A 97 -10.35 -38.96 38.63
N GLU A 98 -11.55 -39.53 38.45
CA GLU A 98 -11.86 -40.36 37.28
C GLU A 98 -12.03 -39.52 36.01
N ILE A 99 -12.53 -38.29 36.16
CA ILE A 99 -12.60 -37.28 35.09
C ILE A 99 -11.19 -36.78 34.74
N GLU A 100 -10.38 -36.42 35.73
CA GLU A 100 -9.02 -35.93 35.52
C GLU A 100 -8.11 -37.00 34.91
N TYR A 101 -8.23 -38.26 35.33
CA TYR A 101 -7.55 -39.38 34.68
C TYR A 101 -7.90 -39.48 33.19
N LYS A 102 -9.19 -39.35 32.83
CA LYS A 102 -9.65 -39.43 31.44
C LYS A 102 -9.22 -38.22 30.61
N LEU A 103 -9.18 -37.03 31.21
CA LEU A 103 -8.68 -35.81 30.55
C LEU A 103 -7.18 -35.90 30.24
N ASN A 104 -6.42 -36.62 31.07
CA ASN A 104 -4.98 -36.84 30.86
C ASN A 104 -4.70 -37.96 29.84
N THR A 105 -5.73 -38.62 29.29
CA THR A 105 -5.55 -39.59 28.20
C THR A 105 -5.56 -38.89 26.84
N ASN A 106 -4.65 -39.28 25.93
CA ASN A 106 -4.63 -38.80 24.54
C ASN A 106 -5.80 -39.33 23.68
N ASN A 107 -6.83 -39.94 24.28
CA ASN A 107 -7.95 -40.51 23.55
C ASN A 107 -9.12 -39.50 23.49
N SER A 108 -9.41 -39.00 22.29
CA SER A 108 -10.47 -38.02 22.04
C SER A 108 -11.84 -38.44 22.57
N VAL A 109 -12.18 -39.73 22.51
CA VAL A 109 -13.48 -40.25 22.98
C VAL A 109 -13.57 -40.20 24.50
N LEU A 110 -12.48 -40.49 25.20
CA LEU A 110 -12.45 -40.45 26.67
C LEU A 110 -12.51 -39.01 27.18
N VAL A 111 -11.84 -38.09 26.49
CA VAL A 111 -11.87 -36.65 26.79
C VAL A 111 -13.27 -36.08 26.59
N VAL A 112 -13.93 -36.38 25.44
CA VAL A 112 -15.31 -35.94 25.19
C VAL A 112 -16.28 -36.49 26.24
N ASN A 113 -16.17 -37.78 26.59
CA ASN A 113 -17.01 -38.40 27.62
C ASN A 113 -16.79 -37.77 29.00
N ALA A 114 -15.55 -37.47 29.36
CA ALA A 114 -15.24 -36.78 30.62
C ALA A 114 -15.88 -35.39 30.67
N ILE A 115 -15.83 -34.64 29.56
CA ILE A 115 -16.41 -33.29 29.47
C ILE A 115 -17.94 -33.33 29.43
N ASP A 116 -18.53 -34.28 28.72
CA ASP A 116 -20.00 -34.46 28.71
C ASP A 116 -20.53 -34.79 30.11
N LYS A 117 -19.81 -35.65 30.85
CA LYS A 117 -20.09 -35.88 32.28
C LYS A 117 -19.99 -34.59 33.10
N LEU A 118 -18.93 -33.80 32.93
CA LEU A 118 -18.80 -32.51 33.61
C LEU A 118 -19.98 -31.57 33.29
N ILE A 119 -20.38 -31.45 32.03
CA ILE A 119 -21.54 -30.64 31.61
C ILE A 119 -22.81 -31.14 32.29
N SER A 120 -23.04 -32.45 32.32
CA SER A 120 -24.22 -33.05 32.96
C SER A 120 -24.26 -32.77 34.46
N THR A 121 -23.11 -32.83 35.14
CA THR A 121 -23.00 -32.54 36.58
C THR A 121 -23.26 -31.06 36.86
N ILE A 122 -22.66 -30.17 36.06
CA ILE A 122 -22.88 -28.72 36.16
C ILE A 122 -24.37 -28.41 35.95
N LYS A 123 -25.01 -29.01 34.94
CA LYS A 123 -26.45 -28.84 34.69
C LYS A 123 -27.31 -29.32 35.86
N SER A 124 -26.98 -30.47 36.44
CA SER A 124 -27.75 -31.04 37.56
C SER A 124 -27.72 -30.17 38.82
N LYS A 125 -26.64 -29.40 39.01
CA LYS A 125 -26.46 -28.50 40.16
C LYS A 125 -27.00 -27.09 39.92
N PHE A 126 -27.36 -26.75 38.68
CA PHE A 126 -27.75 -25.40 38.31
C PHE A 126 -29.18 -25.06 38.76
N LYS A 127 -29.33 -23.93 39.47
CA LYS A 127 -30.62 -23.32 39.79
C LYS A 127 -30.68 -21.90 39.21
N PRO A 128 -31.76 -21.50 38.50
CA PRO A 128 -31.84 -20.20 37.81
C PRO A 128 -31.69 -18.98 38.74
N LEU A 129 -32.15 -19.11 39.98
CA LEU A 129 -32.18 -18.02 40.99
C LEU A 129 -30.81 -17.72 41.62
N GLU A 130 -29.83 -18.64 41.51
CA GLU A 130 -28.51 -18.52 42.16
C GLU A 130 -27.37 -18.36 41.15
N ARG A 131 -27.69 -17.98 39.90
CA ARG A 131 -26.74 -17.97 38.77
C ARG A 131 -25.42 -17.24 39.06
N GLN A 132 -25.45 -16.08 39.72
CA GLN A 132 -24.23 -15.32 40.03
C GLN A 132 -23.33 -16.00 41.07
N ARG A 133 -23.91 -16.64 42.10
CA ARG A 133 -23.15 -17.40 43.12
C ARG A 133 -22.62 -18.70 42.55
N PHE A 134 -23.43 -19.39 41.76
CA PHE A 134 -23.08 -20.65 41.11
C PHE A 134 -21.85 -20.52 40.19
N VAL A 135 -21.73 -19.41 39.48
CA VAL A 135 -20.59 -19.12 38.58
C VAL A 135 -19.27 -18.93 39.33
N LEU A 136 -19.30 -18.52 40.59
CA LEU A 136 -18.12 -18.29 41.43
C LEU A 136 -17.76 -19.49 42.31
N GLU A 137 -18.76 -20.22 42.81
CA GLU A 137 -18.59 -21.29 43.81
C GLU A 137 -18.43 -22.69 43.20
N ASN A 138 -18.81 -22.90 41.94
CA ASN A 138 -18.77 -24.23 41.35
C ASN A 138 -17.36 -24.66 40.92
N GLU A 139 -16.79 -25.64 41.63
CA GLU A 139 -15.48 -26.23 41.36
C GLU A 139 -15.39 -26.95 40.00
N GLU A 140 -16.47 -27.55 39.50
CA GLU A 140 -16.48 -28.23 38.19
C GLU A 140 -16.43 -27.20 37.04
N LEU A 141 -17.05 -26.04 37.22
CA LEU A 141 -16.97 -24.93 36.28
C LEU A 141 -15.57 -24.29 36.29
N LYS A 142 -14.94 -24.16 37.47
CA LYS A 142 -13.55 -23.72 37.58
C LYS A 142 -12.60 -24.69 36.88
N LEU A 143 -12.75 -25.99 37.12
CA LEU A 143 -11.97 -27.03 36.45
C LEU A 143 -12.14 -26.94 34.92
N LEU A 144 -13.38 -26.78 34.43
CA LEU A 144 -13.62 -26.63 32.99
C LEU A 144 -12.93 -25.38 32.41
N ARG A 145 -12.96 -24.25 33.12
CA ARG A 145 -12.26 -23.01 32.73
C ARG A 145 -10.75 -23.19 32.69
N GLU A 146 -10.17 -23.88 33.66
CA GLU A 146 -8.74 -24.19 33.69
C GLU A 146 -8.33 -25.08 32.50
N LYS A 147 -9.12 -26.12 32.20
CA LYS A 147 -8.83 -27.05 31.10
C LYS A 147 -9.01 -26.40 29.71
N CYS A 148 -9.68 -25.26 29.59
CA CYS A 148 -9.71 -24.47 28.35
C CYS A 148 -8.32 -23.95 27.94
N SER A 149 -7.45 -23.66 28.92
CA SER A 149 -6.06 -23.22 28.70
C SER A 149 -5.04 -24.37 28.70
N ALA A 150 -5.49 -25.63 28.59
CA ALA A 150 -4.61 -26.79 28.54
C ALA A 150 -3.65 -26.76 27.33
N LYS A 151 -2.49 -27.41 27.46
CA LYS A 151 -1.48 -27.51 26.39
C LYS A 151 -1.95 -28.46 25.28
N GLU A 152 -2.67 -29.51 25.65
CA GLU A 152 -3.20 -30.51 24.72
C GLU A 152 -4.37 -29.93 23.93
N ALA A 153 -4.21 -29.84 22.60
CA ALA A 153 -5.20 -29.22 21.73
C ALA A 153 -6.60 -29.86 21.83
N VAL A 154 -6.67 -31.19 21.95
CA VAL A 154 -7.93 -31.94 22.04
C VAL A 154 -8.69 -31.58 23.31
N VAL A 155 -8.00 -31.50 24.45
CA VAL A 155 -8.60 -31.17 25.75
C VAL A 155 -9.07 -29.72 25.77
N SER A 156 -8.22 -28.79 25.30
CA SER A 156 -8.58 -27.37 25.20
C SER A 156 -9.80 -27.15 24.29
N LEU A 157 -9.80 -27.73 23.07
CA LEU A 157 -10.92 -27.61 22.12
C LEU A 157 -12.23 -28.14 22.69
N THR A 158 -12.19 -29.34 23.25
CA THR A 158 -13.39 -29.98 23.81
C THR A 158 -13.89 -29.26 25.06
N ALA A 159 -12.99 -28.75 25.91
CA ALA A 159 -13.37 -27.97 27.09
C ALA A 159 -14.05 -26.65 26.70
N CYS A 160 -13.53 -25.95 25.69
CA CYS A 160 -14.16 -24.72 25.21
C CYS A 160 -15.51 -24.99 24.50
N GLN A 161 -15.64 -26.09 23.76
CA GLN A 161 -16.94 -26.56 23.25
C GLN A 161 -17.93 -26.87 24.37
N GLY A 162 -17.45 -27.43 25.50
CA GLY A 162 -18.28 -27.63 26.69
C GLY A 162 -18.80 -26.32 27.29
N LEU A 163 -18.00 -25.25 27.29
CA LEU A 163 -18.46 -23.92 27.69
C LEU A 163 -19.56 -23.38 26.77
N LEU A 164 -19.45 -23.58 25.45
CA LEU A 164 -20.52 -23.20 24.50
C LEU A 164 -21.81 -23.96 24.79
N ALA A 165 -21.73 -25.28 24.99
CA ALA A 165 -22.89 -26.11 25.27
C ALA A 165 -23.62 -25.63 26.55
N LEU A 166 -22.88 -25.21 27.58
CA LEU A 166 -23.49 -24.62 28.80
C LEU A 166 -24.22 -23.30 28.54
N VAL A 167 -23.76 -22.49 27.58
CA VAL A 167 -24.45 -21.26 27.16
C VAL A 167 -25.70 -21.60 26.34
N GLU A 168 -25.63 -22.56 25.42
CA GLU A 168 -26.80 -23.03 24.65
C GLU A 168 -27.89 -23.62 25.55
N LEU A 169 -27.49 -24.33 26.60
CA LEU A 169 -28.38 -24.86 27.63
C LEU A 169 -28.93 -23.77 28.58
N GLY A 170 -28.52 -22.51 28.43
CA GLY A 170 -28.97 -21.38 29.25
C GLY A 170 -28.43 -21.37 30.69
N VAL A 171 -27.41 -22.17 30.98
CA VAL A 171 -26.76 -22.19 32.31
C VAL A 171 -25.91 -20.93 32.50
N LEU A 172 -25.15 -20.56 31.47
CA LEU A 172 -24.25 -19.40 31.45
C LEU A 172 -24.78 -18.29 30.52
N GLU A 173 -24.49 -17.03 30.86
CA GLU A 173 -24.81 -15.89 30.02
C GLU A 173 -23.72 -15.64 28.97
N ILE A 174 -24.13 -15.20 27.77
CA ILE A 174 -23.22 -14.97 26.63
C ILE A 174 -22.15 -13.91 26.99
N ALA A 175 -22.56 -12.77 27.55
CA ALA A 175 -21.66 -11.67 27.89
C ALA A 175 -20.62 -12.06 28.96
N HIS A 176 -21.05 -12.77 30.02
CA HIS A 176 -20.15 -13.23 31.07
C HIS A 176 -19.16 -14.28 30.54
N THR A 177 -19.62 -15.20 29.70
CA THR A 177 -18.76 -16.24 29.10
C THR A 177 -17.76 -15.62 28.13
N MET A 178 -18.16 -14.62 27.32
CA MET A 178 -17.25 -13.90 26.45
C MET A 178 -16.15 -13.17 27.25
N SER A 179 -16.52 -12.51 28.35
CA SER A 179 -15.54 -11.89 29.26
C SER A 179 -14.56 -12.91 29.85
N THR A 180 -15.08 -14.07 30.28
CA THR A 180 -14.24 -15.17 30.80
C THR A 180 -13.26 -15.69 29.74
N ILE A 181 -13.68 -15.81 28.48
CA ILE A 181 -12.77 -16.26 27.42
C ILE A 181 -11.70 -15.20 27.13
N VAL A 182 -12.06 -13.91 27.13
CA VAL A 182 -11.10 -12.81 26.96
C VAL A 182 -10.06 -12.77 28.09
N THR A 183 -10.43 -13.14 29.32
CA THR A 183 -9.46 -13.25 30.44
C THR A 183 -8.56 -14.47 30.33
N LEU A 184 -8.99 -15.55 29.65
CA LEU A 184 -8.18 -16.74 29.41
C LEU A 184 -7.15 -16.59 28.27
N LEU A 185 -7.29 -15.56 27.41
CA LEU A 185 -6.37 -15.31 26.28
C LEU A 185 -4.87 -15.24 26.62
N PRO A 186 -4.41 -14.64 27.75
CA PRO A 186 -2.99 -14.57 28.09
C PRO A 186 -2.39 -15.92 28.49
N SER A 187 -3.20 -16.82 29.08
CA SER A 187 -2.78 -18.14 29.52
C SER A 187 -3.02 -19.23 28.48
N ALA A 188 -3.58 -18.86 27.33
CA ALA A 188 -3.97 -19.79 26.28
C ALA A 188 -2.78 -20.31 25.48
N HIS A 189 -2.64 -21.63 25.40
CA HIS A 189 -1.69 -22.28 24.51
C HIS A 189 -2.29 -22.57 23.12
N ASN A 190 -3.60 -22.80 23.05
CA ASN A 190 -4.31 -23.10 21.80
C ASN A 190 -5.32 -21.99 21.46
N TYR A 191 -4.89 -21.03 20.63
CA TYR A 191 -5.74 -19.91 20.20
C TYR A 191 -6.90 -20.36 19.30
N SER A 192 -6.72 -21.41 18.49
CA SER A 192 -7.75 -21.93 17.59
C SER A 192 -9.03 -22.32 18.35
N ALA A 193 -8.88 -22.98 19.50
CA ALA A 193 -10.00 -23.35 20.38
C ALA A 193 -10.77 -22.15 20.89
N ILE A 194 -10.03 -21.15 21.38
CA ILE A 194 -10.61 -19.93 21.92
C ILE A 194 -11.33 -19.13 20.83
N ILE A 195 -10.73 -18.98 19.66
CA ILE A 195 -11.32 -18.23 18.54
C ILE A 195 -12.59 -18.93 18.05
N SER A 196 -12.58 -20.27 17.91
CA SER A 196 -13.78 -21.04 17.54
C SER A 196 -14.91 -20.86 18.56
N THR A 197 -14.55 -20.79 19.84
CA THR A 197 -15.51 -20.58 20.94
C THR A 197 -16.05 -19.15 20.96
N MET A 198 -15.21 -18.15 20.71
CA MET A 198 -15.66 -16.78 20.50
C MET A 198 -16.60 -16.69 19.30
N ALA A 199 -16.30 -17.37 18.19
CA ALA A 199 -17.17 -17.41 17.01
C ALA A 199 -18.55 -18.01 17.33
N GLY A 200 -18.59 -19.15 18.05
CA GLY A 200 -19.84 -19.77 18.50
C GLY A 200 -20.68 -18.84 19.39
N LEU A 201 -20.05 -18.17 20.35
CA LEU A 201 -20.74 -17.19 21.21
C LEU A 201 -21.27 -15.99 20.41
N LEU A 202 -20.53 -15.51 19.40
CA LEU A 202 -20.99 -14.42 18.54
C LEU A 202 -22.20 -14.84 17.68
N ILE A 203 -22.25 -16.10 17.22
CA ILE A 203 -23.43 -16.65 16.52
C ILE A 203 -24.64 -16.67 17.46
N LEU A 204 -24.47 -17.12 18.71
CA LEU A 204 -25.54 -17.13 19.70
C LEU A 204 -26.01 -15.71 20.04
N ASP A 205 -25.09 -14.76 20.21
CA ASP A 205 -25.42 -13.35 20.46
C ASP A 205 -26.21 -12.76 19.28
N LEU A 206 -25.77 -13.01 18.05
CA LEU A 206 -26.46 -12.58 16.83
C LEU A 206 -27.87 -13.15 16.74
N LYS A 207 -28.05 -14.46 16.97
CA LYS A 207 -29.36 -15.11 16.99
C LYS A 207 -30.28 -14.54 18.08
N SER A 208 -29.74 -14.22 19.26
CA SER A 208 -30.52 -13.66 20.37
C SER A 208 -31.04 -12.23 20.12
N ARG A 209 -30.42 -11.48 19.20
CA ARG A 209 -30.71 -10.06 18.94
C ARG A 209 -31.45 -9.80 17.63
N LEU A 210 -31.65 -10.83 16.81
CA LEU A 210 -32.43 -10.73 15.58
C LEU A 210 -33.91 -10.54 15.92
N ILE A 211 -34.38 -9.30 15.82
CA ILE A 211 -35.80 -8.97 15.88
C ILE A 211 -36.36 -9.07 14.45
N PRO A 212 -37.47 -9.79 14.20
CA PRO A 212 -38.08 -9.87 12.88
C PRO A 212 -38.41 -8.46 12.35
N GLY A 213 -37.83 -8.09 11.21
CA GLY A 213 -38.09 -6.81 10.53
C GLY A 213 -37.06 -5.69 10.75
N THR A 214 -36.06 -5.86 11.61
CA THR A 214 -34.96 -4.89 11.76
C THR A 214 -33.64 -5.40 11.19
N THR A 215 -32.87 -4.51 10.57
CA THR A 215 -31.50 -4.82 10.12
C THR A 215 -30.58 -4.94 11.33
N TYR A 216 -29.84 -6.04 11.44
CA TYR A 216 -28.86 -6.22 12.49
C TYR A 216 -27.81 -5.10 12.47
N LYS A 217 -27.46 -4.58 13.65
CA LYS A 217 -26.37 -3.63 13.83
C LYS A 217 -25.40 -4.19 14.86
N CYS A 218 -24.14 -4.30 14.49
CA CYS A 218 -23.10 -4.82 15.37
C CYS A 218 -22.89 -3.88 16.57
N GLN A 219 -22.76 -4.46 17.77
CA GLN A 219 -22.51 -3.71 19.01
C GLN A 219 -21.02 -3.37 19.17
N PHE A 220 -20.16 -4.11 18.49
CA PHE A 220 -18.72 -4.00 18.64
C PHE A 220 -18.14 -2.93 17.72
N SER A 221 -17.31 -2.07 18.30
CA SER A 221 -16.53 -1.06 17.59
C SER A 221 -15.05 -1.45 17.57
N LEU A 222 -14.20 -0.58 17.02
CA LEU A 222 -12.75 -0.74 17.04
C LEU A 222 -12.15 -0.59 18.44
N LYS A 223 -12.85 0.07 19.38
CA LYS A 223 -12.31 0.42 20.71
C LYS A 223 -13.21 -0.02 21.87
N SER A 224 -14.43 0.49 21.98
CA SER A 224 -15.33 0.17 23.10
C SER A 224 -16.79 0.07 22.63
N PRO A 225 -17.47 -1.06 22.87
CA PRO A 225 -16.89 -2.36 23.22
C PRO A 225 -16.08 -2.90 22.03
N GLN A 226 -14.84 -3.36 22.27
CA GLN A 226 -13.98 -3.89 21.22
C GLN A 226 -14.49 -5.24 20.72
N HIS A 227 -14.38 -5.51 19.41
CA HIS A 227 -14.74 -6.82 18.88
C HIS A 227 -13.80 -7.92 19.42
N PRO A 228 -14.29 -9.07 19.90
CA PRO A 228 -13.46 -10.13 20.50
C PRO A 228 -12.29 -10.57 19.64
N PHE A 229 -12.49 -10.76 18.33
CA PHE A 229 -11.40 -11.08 17.40
C PHE A 229 -10.31 -10.01 17.33
N ILE A 230 -10.63 -8.72 17.46
CA ILE A 230 -9.63 -7.66 17.50
C ILE A 230 -8.77 -7.81 18.76
N THR A 231 -9.39 -8.09 19.91
CA THR A 231 -8.67 -8.33 21.16
C THR A 231 -7.72 -9.53 21.06
N VAL A 232 -8.10 -10.60 20.34
CA VAL A 232 -7.21 -11.73 20.06
C VAL A 232 -6.02 -11.29 19.20
N LEU A 233 -6.30 -10.57 18.12
CA LEU A 233 -5.31 -10.12 17.15
C LEU A 233 -4.30 -9.11 17.73
N GLU A 234 -4.67 -8.35 18.76
CA GLU A 234 -3.77 -7.45 19.50
C GLU A 234 -2.82 -8.22 20.41
N ARG A 235 -3.29 -9.32 21.01
CA ARG A 235 -2.48 -10.13 21.96
C ARG A 235 -1.58 -11.13 21.26
N ASN A 236 -2.01 -11.70 20.13
CA ASN A 236 -1.21 -12.64 19.35
C ASN A 236 -1.27 -12.34 17.85
N LYS A 237 -0.13 -11.90 17.29
CA LYS A 237 0.01 -11.65 15.85
C LYS A 237 -0.08 -12.93 15.00
N GLY A 238 0.33 -14.09 15.54
CA GLY A 238 0.30 -15.38 14.83
C GLY A 238 -1.09 -15.98 14.67
N ALA A 239 -2.11 -15.45 15.36
CA ALA A 239 -3.49 -15.94 15.32
C ALA A 239 -4.31 -15.40 14.12
N GLU A 240 -3.70 -14.62 13.22
CA GLU A 240 -4.40 -14.03 12.07
C GLU A 240 -5.07 -15.08 11.17
N GLU A 241 -4.39 -16.21 10.92
CA GLU A 241 -4.92 -17.28 10.08
C GLU A 241 -6.13 -17.98 10.68
N ASP A 242 -6.08 -18.27 11.98
CA ASP A 242 -7.21 -18.86 12.70
C ASP A 242 -8.42 -17.92 12.69
N VAL A 243 -8.18 -16.60 12.87
CA VAL A 243 -9.26 -15.60 12.80
C VAL A 243 -9.83 -15.51 11.38
N LEU A 244 -9.00 -15.46 10.34
CA LEU A 244 -9.46 -15.41 8.95
C LEU A 244 -10.24 -16.67 8.55
N ALA A 245 -9.81 -17.85 8.99
CA ALA A 245 -10.53 -19.10 8.77
C ALA A 245 -11.93 -19.07 9.42
N GLN A 246 -12.03 -18.56 10.66
CA GLN A 246 -13.32 -18.41 11.34
C GLN A 246 -14.20 -17.33 10.71
N MET A 247 -13.62 -16.22 10.24
CA MET A 247 -14.35 -15.20 9.48
C MET A 247 -14.94 -15.80 8.19
N GLN A 248 -14.17 -16.61 7.46
CA GLN A 248 -14.66 -17.31 6.27
C GLN A 248 -15.78 -18.30 6.61
N ALA A 249 -15.66 -19.04 7.71
CA ALA A 249 -16.70 -19.96 8.17
C ALA A 249 -18.00 -19.23 8.56
N LEU A 250 -17.92 -18.06 9.18
CA LEU A 250 -19.08 -17.22 9.52
C LEU A 250 -19.79 -16.68 8.27
N CYS A 251 -19.03 -16.22 7.28
CA CYS A 251 -19.60 -15.71 6.03
C CYS A 251 -20.26 -16.82 5.19
N ASN A 252 -19.72 -18.04 5.22
CA ASN A 252 -20.23 -19.19 4.48
C ASN A 252 -21.07 -20.14 5.35
N HIS A 253 -21.61 -19.65 6.47
CA HIS A 253 -22.36 -20.47 7.43
C HIS A 253 -23.63 -21.05 6.77
N PRO A 254 -24.01 -22.32 7.06
CA PRO A 254 -25.19 -22.96 6.47
C PRO A 254 -26.50 -22.21 6.79
N ASP A 255 -26.60 -21.61 7.98
CA ASP A 255 -27.74 -20.76 8.32
C ASP A 255 -27.69 -19.42 7.56
N TYR A 256 -28.69 -19.17 6.70
CA TYR A 256 -28.81 -17.93 5.94
C TYR A 256 -28.88 -16.67 6.82
N THR A 257 -29.51 -16.77 8.00
CA THR A 257 -29.62 -15.65 8.95
C THR A 257 -28.27 -15.22 9.51
N VAL A 258 -27.35 -16.16 9.68
CA VAL A 258 -25.99 -15.89 10.17
C VAL A 258 -25.13 -15.35 9.03
N SER A 259 -25.12 -16.02 7.88
CA SER A 259 -24.31 -15.62 6.72
C SER A 259 -24.67 -14.21 6.20
N SER A 260 -25.95 -13.87 6.12
CA SER A 260 -26.40 -12.54 5.66
C SER A 260 -26.02 -11.39 6.60
N ASN A 261 -25.94 -11.63 7.90
CA ASN A 261 -25.57 -10.61 8.90
C ASN A 261 -24.08 -10.65 9.31
N SER A 262 -23.35 -11.67 8.86
CA SER A 262 -21.92 -11.87 9.18
C SER A 262 -21.03 -10.70 8.77
N LEU A 263 -21.33 -10.04 7.64
CA LEU A 263 -20.57 -8.90 7.13
C LEU A 263 -20.64 -7.68 8.06
N GLU A 264 -21.82 -7.40 8.61
CA GLU A 264 -22.01 -6.29 9.56
C GLU A 264 -21.38 -6.62 10.91
N LEU A 265 -21.49 -7.88 11.36
CA LEU A 265 -20.82 -8.36 12.57
C LEU A 265 -19.29 -8.17 12.48
N LEU A 266 -18.71 -8.58 11.35
CA LEU A 266 -17.26 -8.57 11.11
C LEU A 266 -16.72 -7.23 10.60
N ARG A 267 -17.56 -6.22 10.38
CA ARG A 267 -17.19 -4.92 9.82
C ARG A 267 -16.00 -4.27 10.54
N SER A 268 -16.03 -4.24 11.87
CA SER A 268 -14.95 -3.69 12.69
C SER A 268 -13.65 -4.49 12.58
N VAL A 269 -13.74 -5.82 12.44
CA VAL A 269 -12.59 -6.71 12.26
C VAL A 269 -11.93 -6.49 10.91
N PHE A 270 -12.72 -6.39 9.83
CA PHE A 270 -12.18 -6.07 8.49
C PHE A 270 -11.49 -4.71 8.47
N LEU A 271 -12.09 -3.67 9.06
CA LEU A 271 -11.47 -2.36 9.17
C LEU A 271 -10.16 -2.42 9.97
N TYR A 272 -10.13 -3.17 11.06
CA TYR A 272 -8.91 -3.34 11.85
C TYR A 272 -7.80 -4.06 11.07
N LEU A 273 -8.11 -5.17 10.39
CA LEU A 273 -7.15 -5.95 9.62
C LEU A 273 -6.59 -5.17 8.41
N THR A 274 -7.43 -4.36 7.77
CA THR A 274 -7.05 -3.64 6.54
C THR A 274 -6.44 -2.26 6.80
N CYS A 275 -6.77 -1.60 7.92
CA CYS A 275 -6.43 -0.18 8.13
C CYS A 275 -5.42 0.07 9.27
N ASN A 276 -5.08 -0.94 10.09
CA ASN A 276 -4.19 -0.73 11.24
C ASN A 276 -2.73 -0.47 10.77
N PRO A 277 -2.14 0.71 11.10
CA PRO A 277 -0.79 1.07 10.64
C PRO A 277 0.33 0.27 11.29
N GLN A 278 0.09 -0.40 12.43
CA GLN A 278 1.09 -1.17 13.17
C GLN A 278 1.26 -2.61 12.65
N ARG A 279 0.47 -3.01 11.64
CA ARG A 279 0.51 -4.35 11.03
C ARG A 279 1.15 -4.30 9.65
N GLU A 280 1.78 -5.41 9.28
CA GLU A 280 2.19 -5.66 7.90
C GLU A 280 0.92 -5.86 7.05
N GLY A 281 0.88 -5.26 5.86
CA GLY A 281 -0.29 -5.31 5.01
C GLY A 281 -0.48 -6.68 4.37
N SER A 282 -1.34 -7.51 4.95
CA SER A 282 -1.72 -8.80 4.37
C SER A 282 -2.75 -8.61 3.26
N MET A 283 -2.57 -9.31 2.13
CA MET A 283 -3.57 -9.38 1.05
C MET A 283 -4.70 -10.36 1.38
N ARG A 284 -4.56 -11.20 2.41
CA ARG A 284 -5.53 -12.26 2.74
C ARG A 284 -6.91 -11.73 3.15
N PRO A 285 -7.05 -10.68 4.00
CA PRO A 285 -8.35 -10.09 4.31
C PRO A 285 -9.08 -9.55 3.07
N TRP A 286 -8.33 -8.98 2.11
CA TRP A 286 -8.86 -8.50 0.84
C TRP A 286 -9.35 -9.65 -0.04
N ARG A 287 -8.56 -10.74 -0.15
CA ARG A 287 -8.98 -11.95 -0.87
C ARG A 287 -10.26 -12.55 -0.29
N LEU A 288 -10.38 -12.58 1.04
CA LEU A 288 -11.60 -13.04 1.70
C LEU A 288 -12.78 -12.14 1.33
N LEU A 289 -12.66 -10.81 1.52
CA LEU A 289 -13.73 -9.86 1.22
C LEU A 289 -14.14 -9.87 -0.26
N LEU A 290 -13.18 -10.08 -1.16
CA LEU A 290 -13.44 -10.23 -2.59
C LEU A 290 -14.07 -11.57 -2.90
N SER A 291 -13.72 -12.67 -2.24
CA SER A 291 -14.31 -14.00 -2.50
C SER A 291 -15.80 -14.10 -2.17
N LEU A 292 -16.31 -13.18 -1.34
CA LEU A 292 -17.72 -13.15 -0.94
C LEU A 292 -18.64 -12.68 -2.09
N PRO A 293 -19.92 -13.10 -2.07
CA PRO A 293 -20.91 -12.65 -3.05
C PRO A 293 -21.06 -11.12 -3.02
N ALA A 294 -21.24 -10.52 -4.19
CA ALA A 294 -21.34 -9.07 -4.38
C ALA A 294 -22.67 -8.51 -3.86
N THR A 295 -22.81 -8.44 -2.54
CA THR A 295 -23.94 -7.80 -1.86
C THR A 295 -23.68 -6.31 -1.63
N THR A 296 -24.73 -5.51 -1.42
CA THR A 296 -24.60 -4.08 -1.10
C THR A 296 -23.77 -3.84 0.17
N GLN A 297 -23.85 -4.74 1.14
CA GLN A 297 -23.04 -4.68 2.37
C GLN A 297 -21.56 -4.98 2.11
N GLN A 298 -21.26 -5.97 1.25
CA GLN A 298 -19.89 -6.27 0.84
C GLN A 298 -19.28 -5.07 0.11
N ARG A 299 -20.01 -4.47 -0.83
CA ARG A 299 -19.59 -3.29 -1.59
C ARG A 299 -19.33 -2.09 -0.68
N SER A 300 -20.22 -1.81 0.28
CA SER A 300 -20.06 -0.69 1.20
C SER A 300 -18.89 -0.87 2.18
N LEU A 301 -18.64 -2.11 2.62
CA LEU A 301 -17.50 -2.45 3.46
C LEU A 301 -16.18 -2.31 2.69
N LEU A 302 -16.14 -2.81 1.45
CA LEU A 302 -14.98 -2.71 0.57
C LEU A 302 -14.57 -1.24 0.34
N ILE A 303 -15.54 -0.38 0.04
CA ILE A 303 -15.29 1.06 -0.14
C ILE A 303 -14.80 1.70 1.16
N ALA A 304 -15.40 1.36 2.31
CA ALA A 304 -14.94 1.87 3.60
C ALA A 304 -13.47 1.48 3.86
N CYS A 305 -13.11 0.21 3.66
CA CYS A 305 -11.74 -0.28 3.81
C CYS A 305 -10.74 0.43 2.86
N LEU A 306 -11.13 0.66 1.61
CA LEU A 306 -10.30 1.39 0.63
C LEU A 306 -10.13 2.86 1.03
N SER A 307 -11.22 3.51 1.46
CA SER A 307 -11.21 4.92 1.85
C SER A 307 -10.30 5.24 3.04
N CYS A 308 -10.03 4.23 3.87
CA CYS A 308 -9.15 4.36 5.03
C CYS A 308 -7.65 4.18 4.68
N GLN A 309 -7.30 3.81 3.44
CA GLN A 309 -5.92 3.69 3.02
C GLN A 309 -5.29 5.07 2.79
N ARG A 310 -4.14 5.31 3.44
CA ARG A 310 -3.42 6.60 3.36
C ARG A 310 -2.27 6.53 2.38
N ILE A 311 -2.19 7.51 1.47
CA ILE A 311 -1.14 7.62 0.46
C ILE A 311 -0.11 8.70 0.87
N CYS A 312 0.51 8.58 2.04
CA CYS A 312 1.40 9.63 2.58
C CYS A 312 2.83 9.15 2.89
N ASN A 313 3.01 7.89 3.31
CA ASN A 313 4.30 7.36 3.75
C ASN A 313 4.64 6.12 2.92
N ARG A 314 5.93 5.83 2.71
CA ARG A 314 6.40 4.65 1.95
C ARG A 314 5.68 3.34 2.32
N ALA A 315 5.67 2.98 3.60
CA ALA A 315 4.99 1.76 4.07
C ALA A 315 3.46 1.81 3.91
N ALA A 316 2.86 3.00 3.93
CA ALA A 316 1.43 3.17 3.70
C ALA A 316 1.10 3.09 2.19
N ILE A 317 2.00 3.53 1.32
CA ILE A 317 1.87 3.44 -0.14
C ILE A 317 1.96 1.98 -0.59
N GLU A 318 2.90 1.19 -0.09
CA GLU A 318 2.98 -0.24 -0.42
C GLU A 318 1.70 -1.00 0.00
N ARG A 319 1.13 -0.65 1.16
CA ARG A 319 -0.17 -1.17 1.62
C ARG A 319 -1.33 -0.71 0.75
N ALA A 320 -1.40 0.59 0.44
CA ALA A 320 -2.43 1.14 -0.44
C ALA A 320 -2.34 0.49 -1.82
N PHE A 321 -1.15 0.42 -2.41
CA PHE A 321 -0.91 -0.24 -3.69
C PHE A 321 -1.37 -1.69 -3.66
N SER A 322 -1.02 -2.48 -2.63
CA SER A 322 -1.45 -3.87 -2.50
C SER A 322 -2.98 -4.02 -2.43
N ALA A 323 -3.64 -3.11 -1.69
CA ALA A 323 -5.10 -3.09 -1.59
C ALA A 323 -5.78 -2.69 -2.91
N TYR A 324 -5.40 -1.53 -3.48
CA TYR A 324 -6.01 -1.01 -4.71
C TYR A 324 -5.71 -1.89 -5.92
N SER A 325 -4.51 -2.45 -6.06
CA SER A 325 -4.17 -3.38 -7.14
C SER A 325 -5.00 -4.66 -7.07
N GLY A 326 -5.09 -5.28 -5.89
CA GLY A 326 -5.85 -6.51 -5.71
C GLY A 326 -7.35 -6.35 -5.93
N VAL A 327 -7.93 -5.22 -5.49
CA VAL A 327 -9.35 -4.92 -5.76
C VAL A 327 -9.58 -4.58 -7.23
N THR A 328 -8.66 -3.84 -7.87
CA THR A 328 -8.79 -3.50 -9.29
C THR A 328 -8.69 -4.74 -10.17
N ASP A 329 -7.75 -5.64 -9.88
CA ASP A 329 -7.58 -6.89 -10.63
C ASP A 329 -8.84 -7.78 -10.52
N ALA A 330 -9.43 -7.87 -9.33
CA ALA A 330 -10.69 -8.58 -9.13
C ALA A 330 -11.88 -7.90 -9.84
N ALA A 331 -11.94 -6.55 -9.87
CA ALA A 331 -12.97 -5.81 -10.59
C ALA A 331 -12.85 -5.99 -12.11
N ILE A 332 -11.62 -5.99 -12.64
CA ILE A 332 -11.32 -6.29 -14.05
C ILE A 332 -11.78 -7.70 -14.41
N TYR A 333 -11.45 -8.70 -13.57
CA TYR A 333 -11.88 -10.09 -13.80
C TYR A 333 -13.40 -10.23 -13.82
N ARG A 334 -14.10 -9.49 -12.94
CA ARG A 334 -15.57 -9.47 -12.86
C ARG A 334 -16.25 -8.62 -13.93
N ARG A 335 -15.49 -7.83 -14.68
CA ARG A 335 -15.98 -6.80 -15.61
C ARG A 335 -16.93 -5.79 -14.94
N ASP A 336 -16.63 -5.40 -13.71
CA ASP A 336 -17.42 -4.40 -12.98
C ASP A 336 -16.95 -2.98 -13.37
N GLU A 337 -17.62 -2.40 -14.38
CA GLU A 337 -17.25 -1.10 -14.96
C GLU A 337 -17.25 0.04 -13.93
N GLU A 338 -18.20 0.05 -12.99
CA GLU A 338 -18.31 1.12 -11.98
C GLU A 338 -17.08 1.16 -11.06
N TYR A 339 -16.59 -0.02 -10.64
CA TYR A 339 -15.39 -0.12 -9.82
C TYR A 339 -14.13 0.23 -10.62
N VAL A 340 -13.98 -0.31 -11.83
CA VAL A 340 -12.81 -0.02 -12.67
C VAL A 340 -12.69 1.49 -12.93
N THR A 341 -13.79 2.13 -13.31
CA THR A 341 -13.88 3.59 -13.52
C THR A 341 -13.39 4.39 -12.32
N ALA A 342 -13.80 4.01 -11.11
CA ALA A 342 -13.48 4.72 -9.89
C ALA A 342 -12.03 4.50 -9.42
N LEU A 343 -11.47 3.31 -9.67
CA LEU A 343 -10.15 2.91 -9.18
C LEU A 343 -9.00 3.39 -10.08
N LEU A 344 -9.23 3.53 -11.39
CA LEU A 344 -8.19 3.94 -12.34
C LEU A 344 -7.51 5.28 -11.97
N PRO A 345 -8.24 6.39 -11.63
CA PRO A 345 -7.61 7.63 -11.20
C PRO A 345 -6.80 7.49 -9.90
N VAL A 346 -7.26 6.63 -8.99
CA VAL A 346 -6.55 6.38 -7.72
C VAL A 346 -5.26 5.60 -7.98
N LEU A 347 -5.26 4.62 -8.89
CA LEU A 347 -4.05 3.90 -9.31
C LEU A 347 -3.04 4.83 -9.99
N ALA A 348 -3.50 5.76 -10.84
CA ALA A 348 -2.64 6.80 -11.39
C ALA A 348 -1.99 7.60 -10.26
N ARG A 349 -2.78 8.07 -9.28
CA ARG A 349 -2.25 8.81 -8.13
C ARG A 349 -1.23 8.02 -7.29
N ILE A 350 -1.47 6.73 -7.07
CA ILE A 350 -0.53 5.84 -6.37
C ILE A 350 0.77 5.71 -7.15
N SER A 351 0.73 5.62 -8.48
CA SER A 351 1.94 5.57 -9.31
C SER A 351 2.83 6.81 -9.14
N ASN A 352 2.23 7.98 -8.94
CA ASN A 352 2.96 9.22 -8.67
C ASN A 352 3.69 9.19 -7.33
N GLU A 353 3.06 8.64 -6.28
CA GLU A 353 3.70 8.50 -4.97
C GLU A 353 4.75 7.37 -4.96
N LEU A 354 4.54 6.28 -5.70
CA LEU A 354 5.54 5.23 -5.88
C LEU A 354 6.83 5.83 -6.48
N LEU A 355 6.71 6.61 -7.56
CA LEU A 355 7.84 7.28 -8.19
C LEU A 355 8.54 8.27 -7.26
N LYS A 356 7.80 9.10 -6.52
CA LYS A 356 8.39 10.03 -5.53
C LYS A 356 9.26 9.32 -4.48
N HIS A 357 8.91 8.08 -4.13
CA HIS A 357 9.65 7.26 -3.16
C HIS A 357 10.65 6.28 -3.80
N GLY A 358 10.84 6.33 -5.12
CA GLY A 358 11.79 5.47 -5.85
C GLY A 358 11.34 4.01 -5.99
N LEU A 359 10.03 3.74 -5.93
CA LEU A 359 9.44 2.42 -6.14
C LEU A 359 8.99 2.27 -7.61
N ASP A 360 8.86 1.02 -8.07
CA ASP A 360 8.50 0.70 -9.46
C ASP A 360 7.00 0.94 -9.74
N PRO A 361 6.63 1.83 -10.69
CA PRO A 361 5.24 2.12 -11.03
C PRO A 361 4.63 1.16 -12.08
N ARG A 362 5.43 0.33 -12.76
CA ARG A 362 4.96 -0.53 -13.87
C ARG A 362 3.76 -1.42 -13.54
N PRO A 363 3.65 -2.00 -12.33
CA PRO A 363 2.46 -2.75 -11.96
C PRO A 363 1.17 -1.92 -12.05
N CYS A 364 1.20 -0.63 -11.70
CA CYS A 364 0.06 0.27 -11.87
C CYS A 364 -0.27 0.46 -13.35
N TYR A 365 0.74 0.67 -14.19
CA TYR A 365 0.56 0.88 -15.64
C TYR A 365 -0.09 -0.35 -16.30
N SER A 366 0.41 -1.55 -16.02
CA SER A 366 -0.18 -2.79 -16.55
C SER A 366 -1.64 -3.02 -16.12
N LEU A 367 -2.00 -2.66 -14.88
CA LEU A 367 -3.37 -2.76 -14.39
C LEU A 367 -4.29 -1.72 -15.02
N MET A 368 -3.80 -0.49 -15.21
CA MET A 368 -4.56 0.53 -15.90
C MET A 368 -4.81 0.16 -17.37
N GLU A 369 -3.82 -0.44 -18.05
CA GLU A 369 -3.98 -0.94 -19.43
C GLU A 369 -5.05 -2.02 -19.54
N ARG A 370 -4.95 -3.02 -18.66
CA ARG A 370 -5.97 -4.06 -18.55
C ARG A 370 -7.34 -3.46 -18.20
N GLY A 371 -7.39 -2.46 -17.32
CA GLY A 371 -8.61 -1.74 -16.95
C GLY A 371 -9.26 -1.02 -18.13
N PHE A 372 -8.47 -0.34 -18.98
CA PHE A 372 -8.97 0.30 -20.20
C PHE A 372 -9.39 -0.69 -21.30
N SER A 373 -8.85 -1.92 -21.28
CA SER A 373 -9.23 -2.98 -22.22
C SER A 373 -10.54 -3.70 -21.86
N VAL A 374 -11.02 -3.58 -20.61
CA VAL A 374 -12.34 -4.09 -20.22
C VAL A 374 -13.38 -3.26 -20.97
N GLY A 375 -14.11 -3.89 -21.90
CA GLY A 375 -15.10 -3.22 -22.75
C GLY A 375 -16.00 -2.29 -21.93
N GLY A 376 -16.17 -1.06 -22.42
CA GLY A 376 -16.90 -0.01 -21.70
C GLY A 376 -16.05 0.88 -20.80
N ALA A 377 -14.75 0.56 -20.56
CA ALA A 377 -13.85 1.39 -19.75
C ALA A 377 -13.98 2.86 -20.15
N PRO A 378 -14.39 3.72 -19.22
CA PRO A 378 -15.09 4.89 -19.65
C PRO A 378 -14.07 5.88 -20.12
N ARG A 379 -14.26 6.31 -21.37
CA ARG A 379 -13.66 7.54 -21.88
C ARG A 379 -13.82 8.72 -20.90
N SER A 380 -14.74 8.64 -19.92
CA SER A 380 -14.88 9.61 -18.83
C SER A 380 -13.73 9.66 -17.82
N ALA A 381 -13.11 8.53 -17.46
CA ALA A 381 -12.00 8.51 -16.51
C ALA A 381 -10.63 8.71 -17.19
N ALA A 382 -10.54 8.42 -18.49
CA ALA A 382 -9.30 8.49 -19.26
C ALA A 382 -8.65 9.88 -19.18
N GLY A 383 -9.41 10.97 -19.30
CA GLY A 383 -8.85 12.32 -19.22
C GLY A 383 -8.21 12.63 -17.86
N LEU A 384 -8.88 12.28 -16.75
CA LEU A 384 -8.35 12.46 -15.40
C LEU A 384 -7.09 11.60 -15.17
N VAL A 385 -7.12 10.34 -15.61
CA VAL A 385 -5.96 9.43 -15.49
C VAL A 385 -4.75 9.98 -16.24
N LEU A 386 -4.92 10.49 -17.46
CA LEU A 386 -3.82 11.03 -18.25
C LEU A 386 -3.22 12.29 -17.64
N ILE A 387 -4.03 13.17 -17.06
CA ILE A 387 -3.54 14.36 -16.37
C ILE A 387 -2.74 13.97 -15.13
N LEU A 388 -3.24 13.01 -14.34
CA LEU A 388 -2.50 12.50 -13.19
C LEU A 388 -1.21 11.77 -13.60
N LEU A 389 -1.21 11.06 -14.72
CA LEU A 389 0.00 10.41 -15.25
C LEU A 389 0.99 11.40 -15.87
N ALA A 390 0.55 12.55 -16.35
CA ALA A 390 1.45 13.58 -16.86
C ALA A 390 2.42 14.06 -15.76
N ASP A 391 1.98 14.10 -14.50
CA ASP A 391 2.83 14.40 -13.33
C ASP A 391 3.96 13.39 -13.10
N ASN A 392 3.88 12.19 -13.69
CA ASN A 392 4.92 11.17 -13.60
C ASN A 392 6.07 11.42 -14.55
N LEU A 393 5.81 12.02 -15.71
CA LEU A 393 6.78 12.13 -16.79
C LEU A 393 8.05 12.91 -16.41
N PRO A 394 8.01 14.02 -15.65
CA PRO A 394 9.23 14.69 -15.17
C PRO A 394 10.06 13.85 -14.19
N ARG A 395 9.43 12.93 -13.46
CA ARG A 395 10.05 12.16 -12.36
C ARG A 395 10.42 10.73 -12.76
N ALA A 396 9.83 10.21 -13.83
CA ALA A 396 10.03 8.85 -14.27
C ALA A 396 11.35 8.74 -15.05
N PRO A 397 12.16 7.70 -14.82
CA PRO A 397 13.23 7.32 -15.74
C PRO A 397 12.69 7.01 -17.15
N ALA A 398 13.49 7.29 -18.18
CA ALA A 398 13.16 7.01 -19.57
C ALA A 398 12.75 5.54 -19.85
N LEU A 399 13.14 4.60 -18.98
CA LEU A 399 12.76 3.19 -19.05
C LEU A 399 11.24 2.97 -18.99
N TYR A 400 10.54 3.78 -18.18
CA TYR A 400 9.11 3.58 -17.93
C TYR A 400 8.22 4.19 -19.01
N LEU A 401 8.78 4.95 -19.96
CA LEU A 401 8.03 5.58 -21.06
C LEU A 401 7.37 4.56 -21.99
N HIS A 402 8.00 3.40 -22.20
CA HIS A 402 7.42 2.34 -23.04
C HIS A 402 6.08 1.84 -22.49
N ASP A 403 5.94 1.84 -21.16
CA ASP A 403 4.77 1.32 -20.46
C ASP A 403 3.71 2.42 -20.19
N THR A 404 3.95 3.65 -20.67
CA THR A 404 2.98 4.74 -20.58
C THR A 404 2.03 4.78 -21.78
N PHE A 405 0.75 5.08 -21.52
CA PHE A 405 -0.37 4.88 -22.46
C PHE A 405 -0.27 5.62 -23.80
N HIS A 406 -0.77 4.95 -24.86
CA HIS A 406 -1.01 5.50 -26.20
C HIS A 406 -2.24 6.44 -26.28
N LEU A 407 -2.58 7.17 -25.21
CA LEU A 407 -3.72 8.08 -25.21
C LEU A 407 -3.22 9.54 -25.20
N SER A 408 -3.78 10.36 -26.10
CA SER A 408 -3.37 11.75 -26.30
C SER A 408 -4.27 12.71 -25.52
N LEU A 409 -3.72 13.35 -24.49
CA LEU A 409 -4.30 14.55 -23.87
C LEU A 409 -3.23 15.64 -23.86
N ASN A 410 -3.59 16.89 -24.12
CA ASN A 410 -2.64 17.99 -24.31
C ASN A 410 -1.60 18.11 -23.18
N SER A 411 -2.00 17.96 -21.91
CA SER A 411 -1.10 17.93 -20.75
C SER A 411 -0.05 16.81 -20.81
N PHE A 412 -0.47 15.61 -21.21
CA PHE A 412 0.41 14.44 -21.30
C PHE A 412 1.37 14.58 -22.48
N VAL A 413 0.91 15.13 -23.59
CA VAL A 413 1.72 15.46 -24.76
C VAL A 413 2.77 16.52 -24.41
N ALA A 414 2.35 17.60 -23.75
CA ALA A 414 3.23 18.68 -23.31
C ALA A 414 4.40 18.14 -22.48
N GLN A 415 4.07 17.30 -21.49
CA GLN A 415 5.05 16.67 -20.61
C GLN A 415 5.87 15.57 -21.30
N SER A 416 5.43 15.02 -22.43
CA SER A 416 6.21 14.05 -23.20
C SER A 416 7.29 14.71 -24.06
N LEU A 417 7.12 15.99 -24.43
CA LEU A 417 8.08 16.74 -25.26
C LEU A 417 9.46 16.86 -24.63
N GLN A 418 9.56 16.86 -23.30
CA GLN A 418 10.84 16.93 -22.60
C GLN A 418 11.79 15.78 -22.96
N TRP A 419 11.23 14.60 -23.26
CA TRP A 419 11.99 13.43 -23.65
C TRP A 419 12.47 13.52 -25.11
N LEU A 420 11.67 14.13 -25.98
CA LEU A 420 11.98 14.28 -27.41
C LEU A 420 12.97 15.40 -27.70
N HIS A 421 13.14 16.36 -26.79
CA HIS A 421 14.16 17.40 -26.91
C HIS A 421 15.60 16.83 -26.87
N LEU A 422 15.83 15.67 -26.22
CA LEU A 422 17.14 15.03 -26.12
C LEU A 422 17.09 13.52 -26.45
N PRO A 423 16.91 13.16 -27.73
CA PRO A 423 16.69 11.77 -28.16
C PRO A 423 17.90 10.85 -27.92
N SER A 424 19.09 11.40 -27.72
CA SER A 424 20.33 10.63 -27.47
C SER A 424 20.33 9.87 -26.14
N TYR A 425 19.48 10.24 -25.18
CA TYR A 425 19.37 9.57 -23.88
C TYR A 425 18.25 8.51 -23.84
N LEU A 426 17.50 8.36 -24.93
CA LEU A 426 16.38 7.42 -25.01
C LEU A 426 16.81 6.11 -25.65
N THR A 427 16.19 5.02 -25.18
CA THR A 427 16.23 3.75 -25.91
C THR A 427 15.38 3.88 -27.18
N THR A 428 15.67 3.04 -28.18
CA THR A 428 14.89 3.00 -29.43
C THR A 428 13.41 2.73 -29.20
N ALA A 429 13.06 1.96 -28.16
CA ALA A 429 11.68 1.72 -27.76
C ALA A 429 11.02 2.97 -27.15
N ALA A 430 11.68 3.65 -26.21
CA ALA A 430 11.16 4.87 -25.57
C ALA A 430 10.97 6.01 -26.58
N LEU A 431 11.89 6.15 -27.54
CA LEU A 431 11.79 7.15 -28.61
C LEU A 431 10.58 6.87 -29.53
N LYS A 432 10.33 5.61 -29.88
CA LYS A 432 9.14 5.23 -30.65
C LYS A 432 7.84 5.53 -29.90
N SER A 433 7.76 5.21 -28.62
CA SER A 433 6.59 5.52 -27.78
C SER A 433 6.34 7.02 -27.70
N ALA A 434 7.39 7.81 -27.43
CA ALA A 434 7.29 9.26 -27.37
C ALA A 434 6.90 9.90 -28.71
N ALA A 435 7.44 9.41 -29.83
CA ALA A 435 7.07 9.87 -31.18
C ALA A 435 5.60 9.54 -31.50
N SER A 436 5.15 8.32 -31.19
CA SER A 436 3.76 7.89 -31.39
C SER A 436 2.76 8.78 -30.64
N ILE A 437 3.09 9.24 -29.42
CA ILE A 437 2.24 10.17 -28.67
C ILE A 437 2.08 11.52 -29.41
N LEU A 438 3.16 12.02 -30.03
CA LEU A 438 3.08 13.25 -30.84
C LEU A 438 2.33 13.06 -32.14
N GLU A 439 2.53 11.94 -32.83
CA GLU A 439 1.80 11.61 -34.06
C GLU A 439 0.29 11.57 -33.79
N LEU A 440 -0.13 10.90 -32.70
CA LEU A 440 -1.52 10.86 -32.26
C LEU A 440 -2.09 12.24 -31.95
N TYR A 441 -1.28 13.12 -31.34
CA TYR A 441 -1.67 14.51 -31.11
C TYR A 441 -1.79 15.29 -32.41
N GLN A 442 -0.86 15.13 -33.36
CA GLN A 442 -0.87 15.79 -34.67
C GLN A 442 -2.08 15.40 -35.52
N ASP A 443 -2.41 14.11 -35.57
CA ASP A 443 -3.53 13.56 -36.35
C ASP A 443 -4.90 13.78 -35.68
N GLY A 444 -4.93 14.08 -34.39
CA GLY A 444 -6.15 14.35 -33.62
C GLY A 444 -6.89 15.62 -34.08
N THR A 445 -7.91 15.46 -34.92
CA THR A 445 -8.80 16.54 -35.40
C THR A 445 -9.89 16.97 -34.40
N LYS A 446 -9.99 16.31 -33.24
CA LYS A 446 -11.05 16.55 -32.25
C LYS A 446 -10.48 17.20 -31.00
N THR A 447 -11.06 18.33 -30.62
CA THR A 447 -10.91 18.97 -29.31
C THR A 447 -11.06 17.93 -28.19
N ASP A 448 -10.28 18.07 -27.10
CA ASP A 448 -10.26 17.17 -25.95
C ASP A 448 -11.69 16.75 -25.53
N THR A 449 -12.15 15.61 -26.03
CA THR A 449 -13.48 15.02 -25.77
C THR A 449 -13.43 13.98 -24.65
N SER A 450 -12.26 13.86 -24.01
CA SER A 450 -11.92 12.84 -23.01
C SER A 450 -12.21 13.26 -21.56
N LEU A 451 -12.55 14.53 -21.33
CA LEU A 451 -12.94 15.03 -20.01
C LEU A 451 -14.46 14.99 -19.90
N ASN A 452 -15.00 13.90 -19.36
CA ASN A 452 -16.43 13.79 -19.03
C ASN A 452 -16.59 13.70 -17.51
N MET A 453 -16.28 14.79 -16.79
CA MET A 453 -16.38 14.81 -15.34
C MET A 453 -17.80 14.58 -14.79
N PRO A 454 -18.91 14.97 -15.47
CA PRO A 454 -20.26 14.69 -15.00
C PRO A 454 -20.54 13.18 -14.86
N ASN A 455 -20.09 12.39 -15.84
CA ASN A 455 -20.24 10.94 -15.82
C ASN A 455 -19.40 10.31 -14.71
N LEU A 456 -18.19 10.83 -14.48
CA LEU A 456 -17.33 10.36 -13.38
C LEU A 456 -17.92 10.71 -12.00
N LYS A 457 -18.48 11.92 -11.84
CA LYS A 457 -19.16 12.36 -10.61
C LYS A 457 -20.50 11.65 -10.35
N SER A 458 -21.12 11.09 -11.38
CA SER A 458 -22.32 10.27 -11.20
C SER A 458 -22.03 8.95 -10.45
N ASN A 459 -20.78 8.49 -10.48
CA ASN A 459 -20.35 7.26 -9.84
C ASN A 459 -20.20 7.46 -8.32
N LYS A 460 -21.05 6.78 -7.54
CA LYS A 460 -21.07 6.83 -6.07
C LYS A 460 -19.78 6.30 -5.44
N ILE A 461 -19.14 5.31 -6.08
CA ILE A 461 -17.90 4.69 -5.61
C ILE A 461 -16.77 5.71 -5.72
N PHE A 462 -16.66 6.38 -6.87
CA PHE A 462 -15.65 7.41 -7.08
C PHE A 462 -15.78 8.57 -6.10
N ASN A 463 -17.01 9.08 -5.85
CA ASN A 463 -17.24 10.15 -4.88
C ASN A 463 -16.82 9.77 -3.45
N SER A 464 -16.92 8.49 -3.09
CA SER A 464 -16.47 8.01 -1.77
C SER A 464 -14.94 7.96 -1.67
N LEU A 465 -14.25 7.72 -2.79
CA LEU A 465 -12.79 7.66 -2.87
C LEU A 465 -12.13 9.02 -3.13
N LEU A 466 -12.88 10.01 -3.60
CA LEU A 466 -12.37 11.33 -3.99
C LEU A 466 -11.56 12.02 -2.88
N TYR A 467 -12.00 11.87 -1.63
CA TYR A 467 -11.40 12.54 -0.47
C TYR A 467 -10.28 11.74 0.21
N THR A 468 -9.87 10.61 -0.39
CA THR A 468 -8.77 9.78 0.15
C THR A 468 -7.40 10.45 -0.01
N ASP A 469 -7.24 11.26 -1.06
CA ASP A 469 -6.02 11.98 -1.38
C ASP A 469 -6.33 13.44 -1.73
N ARG A 470 -5.49 14.35 -1.22
CA ARG A 470 -5.64 15.80 -1.43
C ARG A 470 -5.49 16.17 -2.90
N HIS A 471 -4.44 15.68 -3.56
CA HIS A 471 -4.12 16.03 -4.95
C HIS A 471 -5.24 15.57 -5.88
N LEU A 472 -5.72 14.33 -5.71
CA LEU A 472 -6.86 13.81 -6.49
C LEU A 472 -8.10 14.70 -6.36
N SER A 473 -8.44 15.13 -5.15
CA SER A 473 -9.59 16.02 -4.90
C SER A 473 -9.42 17.39 -5.57
N VAL A 474 -8.21 17.97 -5.50
CA VAL A 474 -7.87 19.25 -6.15
C VAL A 474 -7.96 19.13 -7.66
N THR A 475 -7.33 18.12 -8.28
CA THR A 475 -7.35 17.91 -9.74
C THR A 475 -8.77 17.68 -10.25
N VAL A 476 -9.60 16.92 -9.54
CA VAL A 476 -11.01 16.69 -9.93
C VAL A 476 -11.83 17.98 -9.84
N LYS A 477 -11.62 18.78 -8.79
CA LYS A 477 -12.31 20.07 -8.64
C LYS A 477 -11.89 21.02 -9.76
N LEU A 478 -10.59 21.13 -10.03
CA LEU A 478 -10.00 21.93 -11.10
C LEU A 478 -10.61 21.58 -12.45
N LEU A 479 -10.58 20.31 -12.84
CA LEU A 479 -11.11 19.86 -14.14
C LEU A 479 -12.61 20.10 -14.25
N SER A 480 -13.36 19.96 -13.15
CA SER A 480 -14.78 20.27 -13.18
C SER A 480 -15.08 21.76 -13.30
N VAL A 481 -14.24 22.64 -12.75
CA VAL A 481 -14.35 24.08 -12.96
C VAL A 481 -13.99 24.44 -14.40
N TRP A 482 -12.93 23.85 -14.92
CA TRP A 482 -12.52 24.04 -16.30
C TRP A 482 -13.59 23.58 -17.29
N GLU A 483 -14.21 22.41 -17.12
CA GLU A 483 -15.26 21.91 -18.03
C GLU A 483 -16.50 22.83 -18.05
N MET A 484 -16.82 23.48 -16.91
CA MET A 484 -17.89 24.47 -16.85
C MET A 484 -17.53 25.80 -17.53
N LEU A 485 -16.25 26.19 -17.52
CA LEU A 485 -15.79 27.50 -17.99
C LEU A 485 -15.20 27.48 -19.41
N ARG A 486 -14.86 26.30 -19.96
CA ARG A 486 -14.16 26.13 -21.25
C ARG A 486 -14.81 26.88 -22.41
N ASN A 487 -16.14 26.99 -22.40
CA ASN A 487 -16.90 27.61 -23.49
C ASN A 487 -17.08 29.14 -23.33
N ASP A 488 -16.67 29.74 -22.20
CA ASP A 488 -16.81 31.17 -21.91
C ASP A 488 -15.43 31.79 -21.63
N SER A 489 -14.83 32.38 -22.67
CA SER A 489 -13.46 32.93 -22.64
C SER A 489 -13.28 34.00 -21.57
N ASN A 490 -14.27 34.88 -21.36
CA ASN A 490 -14.17 35.98 -20.39
C ASN A 490 -14.19 35.47 -18.94
N ARG A 491 -15.05 34.48 -18.63
CA ARG A 491 -15.07 33.88 -17.30
C ARG A 491 -13.82 33.07 -17.00
N LEU A 492 -13.26 32.42 -18.03
CA LEU A 492 -12.01 31.67 -17.90
C LEU A 492 -10.84 32.62 -17.58
N GLN A 493 -10.73 33.76 -18.26
CA GLN A 493 -9.71 34.77 -17.98
C GLN A 493 -9.81 35.30 -16.54
N ASN A 494 -11.00 35.68 -16.09
CA ASN A 494 -11.21 36.14 -14.70
C ASN A 494 -10.86 35.06 -13.66
N TRP A 495 -11.17 33.79 -13.97
CA TRP A 495 -10.82 32.68 -13.10
C TRP A 495 -9.30 32.44 -13.05
N LEU A 496 -8.61 32.54 -14.18
CA LEU A 496 -7.14 32.45 -14.27
C LEU A 496 -6.44 33.62 -13.56
N GLU A 497 -6.99 34.83 -13.62
CA GLU A 497 -6.49 35.96 -12.83
C GLU A 497 -6.64 35.72 -11.32
N GLY A 498 -7.74 35.09 -10.90
CA GLY A 498 -7.90 34.65 -9.52
C GLY A 498 -6.86 33.60 -9.08
N LEU A 499 -6.40 32.74 -9.99
CA LEU A 499 -5.37 31.75 -9.68
C LEU A 499 -4.02 32.38 -9.34
N LYS A 500 -3.66 33.53 -9.92
CA LYS A 500 -2.43 34.28 -9.60
C LYS A 500 -2.33 34.75 -8.14
N THR A 501 -3.46 34.76 -7.43
CA THR A 501 -3.51 35.19 -6.03
C THR A 501 -3.31 34.03 -5.05
N ILE A 502 -3.11 32.82 -5.56
CA ILE A 502 -2.96 31.59 -4.77
C ILE A 502 -1.47 31.36 -4.47
N ASP A 503 -1.18 30.74 -3.33
CA ASP A 503 0.17 30.31 -2.95
C ASP A 503 0.88 29.53 -4.09
N GLU A 504 2.14 29.85 -4.35
CA GLU A 504 2.97 29.29 -5.44
C GLU A 504 3.10 27.76 -5.33
N SER A 505 2.95 27.22 -4.12
CA SER A 505 2.95 25.77 -3.85
C SER A 505 1.79 25.03 -4.52
N VAL A 506 0.60 25.64 -4.58
CA VAL A 506 -0.58 25.07 -5.24
C VAL A 506 -0.44 25.25 -6.75
N GLU A 507 0.13 26.37 -7.21
CA GLU A 507 0.38 26.58 -8.64
C GLU A 507 1.34 25.52 -9.21
N ILE A 508 2.35 25.08 -8.42
CA ILE A 508 3.21 23.95 -8.77
C ILE A 508 2.42 22.63 -8.90
N GLU A 509 1.44 22.39 -8.03
CA GLU A 509 0.57 21.20 -8.13
C GLU A 509 -0.27 21.20 -9.41
N LEU A 510 -0.49 22.38 -10.02
CA LEU A 510 -1.30 22.55 -11.24
C LEU A 510 -0.46 22.64 -12.54
N LEU A 511 0.87 22.52 -12.48
CA LEU A 511 1.75 22.68 -13.65
C LEU A 511 1.35 21.82 -14.86
N SER A 512 1.08 20.52 -14.65
CA SER A 512 0.65 19.63 -15.74
C SER A 512 -0.63 20.08 -16.41
N PHE A 513 -1.55 20.69 -15.65
CA PHE A 513 -2.76 21.29 -16.21
C PHE A 513 -2.44 22.54 -17.02
N PHE A 514 -1.60 23.45 -16.50
CA PHE A 514 -1.17 24.66 -17.22
C PHE A 514 -0.45 24.34 -18.54
N TYR A 515 0.45 23.36 -18.56
CA TYR A 515 1.09 22.92 -19.80
C TYR A 515 0.10 22.37 -20.83
N GLY A 516 -0.97 21.71 -20.37
CA GLY A 516 -2.05 21.26 -21.25
C GLY A 516 -2.83 22.40 -21.87
N LEU A 517 -3.09 23.47 -21.11
CA LEU A 517 -3.73 24.69 -21.62
C LEU A 517 -2.85 25.37 -22.67
N ILE A 518 -1.54 25.52 -22.40
CA ILE A 518 -0.59 26.10 -23.36
C ILE A 518 -0.60 25.31 -24.67
N MET A 519 -0.73 23.98 -24.59
CA MET A 519 -0.79 23.07 -25.74
C MET A 519 -2.15 22.99 -26.44
N ASP A 520 -3.18 23.72 -25.99
CA ASP A 520 -4.46 23.77 -26.70
C ASP A 520 -4.29 24.40 -28.09
N ARG A 521 -5.01 23.87 -29.08
CA ARG A 521 -4.97 24.31 -30.49
C ARG A 521 -6.10 25.27 -30.84
N ASN A 522 -7.00 25.55 -29.89
CA ASN A 522 -8.12 26.44 -30.13
C ASN A 522 -7.65 27.90 -30.28
N LYS A 523 -7.89 28.50 -31.46
CA LYS A 523 -7.45 29.87 -31.78
C LYS A 523 -8.14 30.93 -30.91
N ASP A 524 -9.36 30.66 -30.45
CA ASP A 524 -10.11 31.56 -29.56
C ASP A 524 -9.51 31.64 -28.14
N CYS A 525 -8.50 30.82 -27.84
CA CYS A 525 -7.83 30.73 -26.54
C CYS A 525 -6.39 31.29 -26.55
N GLU A 526 -5.96 32.01 -27.59
CA GLU A 526 -4.59 32.57 -27.66
C GLU A 526 -4.28 33.49 -26.48
N CYS A 527 -5.20 34.39 -26.12
CA CYS A 527 -5.09 35.28 -24.95
C CYS A 527 -4.98 34.52 -23.61
N ILE A 528 -5.65 33.37 -23.51
CA ILE A 528 -5.63 32.50 -22.34
C ILE A 528 -4.28 31.77 -22.25
N ASN A 529 -3.77 31.28 -23.37
CA ASN A 529 -2.47 30.61 -23.44
C ASN A 529 -1.34 31.55 -22.99
N LEU A 530 -1.42 32.82 -23.42
CA LEU A 530 -0.51 33.87 -23.00
C LEU A 530 -0.57 34.17 -21.50
N GLN A 531 -1.79 34.28 -20.94
CA GLN A 531 -1.97 34.49 -19.50
C GLN A 531 -1.42 33.32 -18.68
N VAL A 532 -1.69 32.08 -19.08
CA VAL A 532 -1.16 30.87 -18.42
C VAL A 532 0.35 30.79 -18.53
N LEU A 533 0.91 31.14 -19.70
CA LEU A 533 2.35 31.16 -19.90
C LEU A 533 3.05 32.12 -18.93
N LYS A 534 2.48 33.31 -18.69
CA LYS A 534 3.00 34.26 -17.68
C LYS A 534 3.07 33.63 -16.30
N ILE A 535 1.98 32.98 -15.86
CA ILE A 535 1.93 32.28 -14.56
C ILE A 535 3.05 31.24 -14.47
N VAL A 536 3.25 30.43 -15.52
CA VAL A 536 4.30 29.40 -15.52
C VAL A 536 5.71 29.99 -15.56
N ILE A 537 5.91 31.12 -16.25
CA ILE A 537 7.19 31.84 -16.27
C ILE A 537 7.52 32.40 -14.89
N ASP A 538 6.54 33.01 -14.20
CA ASP A 538 6.73 33.53 -12.84
C ASP A 538 7.13 32.38 -11.88
N LEU A 539 6.57 31.18 -12.06
CA LEU A 539 6.93 29.98 -11.28
C LEU A 539 8.37 29.49 -11.51
N VAL A 540 9.02 29.85 -12.62
CA VAL A 540 10.43 29.48 -12.87
C VAL A 540 11.37 30.14 -11.86
N GLU A 541 11.02 31.35 -11.39
CA GLU A 541 11.81 32.04 -10.36
C GLU A 541 11.78 31.27 -9.03
N PHE A 542 10.64 30.66 -8.71
CA PHE A 542 10.44 29.88 -7.49
C PHE A 542 10.98 28.44 -7.59
N LYS A 543 10.78 27.77 -8.73
CA LYS A 543 11.28 26.40 -8.98
C LYS A 543 11.97 26.29 -10.34
N LYS A 544 13.31 26.32 -10.32
CA LYS A 544 14.16 26.32 -11.52
C LYS A 544 13.98 25.12 -12.46
N ASP A 545 13.54 23.98 -11.95
CA ASP A 545 13.32 22.76 -12.76
C ASP A 545 12.20 22.96 -13.79
N VAL A 546 11.23 23.85 -13.51
CA VAL A 546 10.12 24.20 -14.42
C VAL A 546 10.64 24.72 -15.76
N ALA A 547 11.80 25.40 -15.78
CA ALA A 547 12.42 25.88 -17.02
C ALA A 547 12.81 24.74 -17.98
N VAL A 548 13.20 23.58 -17.44
CA VAL A 548 13.60 22.40 -18.24
C VAL A 548 12.38 21.77 -18.90
N GLU A 549 11.25 21.74 -18.20
CA GLU A 549 9.97 21.22 -18.69
C GLU A 549 9.31 22.18 -19.71
N LEU A 550 9.40 23.49 -19.45
CA LEU A 550 8.75 24.53 -20.27
C LEU A 550 9.45 24.74 -21.62
N LEU A 551 10.78 24.63 -21.69
CA LEU A 551 11.56 24.90 -22.90
C LEU A 551 11.13 24.05 -24.12
N PRO A 552 11.02 22.71 -24.01
CA PRO A 552 10.50 21.86 -25.09
C PRO A 552 9.09 22.24 -25.57
N ILE A 553 8.22 22.63 -24.64
CA ILE A 553 6.83 23.02 -24.94
C ILE A 553 6.81 24.32 -25.75
N LEU A 554 7.59 25.32 -25.31
CA LEU A 554 7.74 26.59 -26.03
C LEU A 554 8.33 26.37 -27.44
N LEU A 555 9.39 25.56 -27.55
CA LEU A 555 10.00 25.26 -28.85
C LEU A 555 9.03 24.59 -29.80
N TYR A 556 8.22 23.64 -29.31
CA TYR A 556 7.19 22.98 -30.11
C TYR A 556 6.11 23.97 -30.57
N LYS A 557 5.63 24.84 -29.68
CA LYS A 557 4.61 25.84 -29.99
C LYS A 557 5.09 26.87 -31.00
N ILE A 558 6.28 27.41 -30.81
CA ILE A 558 6.93 28.35 -31.75
C ILE A 558 7.15 27.72 -33.13
N ALA A 559 7.41 26.42 -33.19
CA ALA A 559 7.62 25.71 -34.45
C ALA A 559 6.34 25.44 -35.24
N ASN A 560 5.18 25.34 -34.57
CA ASN A 560 3.94 24.83 -35.17
C ASN A 560 2.77 25.84 -35.19
N ASP A 561 2.80 26.92 -34.39
CA ASP A 561 1.74 27.93 -34.38
C ASP A 561 1.93 29.00 -35.49
N THR A 562 0.81 29.53 -36.00
CA THR A 562 0.78 30.56 -37.05
C THR A 562 0.98 31.99 -36.51
N SER A 563 0.89 32.19 -35.20
CA SER A 563 0.99 33.47 -34.48
C SER A 563 2.13 33.46 -33.42
N PRO A 564 3.38 33.08 -33.77
CA PRO A 564 4.52 33.07 -32.84
C PRO A 564 4.87 34.47 -32.31
N VAL A 565 4.26 35.52 -32.87
CA VAL A 565 4.47 36.94 -32.63
C VAL A 565 4.08 37.36 -31.21
N GLU A 566 2.85 37.10 -30.76
CA GLU A 566 2.35 37.57 -29.47
C GLU A 566 2.97 36.82 -28.28
N LEU A 567 3.23 35.52 -28.47
CA LEU A 567 3.97 34.69 -27.51
C LEU A 567 5.39 35.21 -27.27
N LEU A 568 6.02 35.78 -28.30
CA LEU A 568 7.37 36.35 -28.22
C LEU A 568 7.37 37.79 -27.70
N ILE A 569 6.34 38.58 -28.01
CA ILE A 569 6.12 39.94 -27.50
C ILE A 569 5.99 39.97 -25.98
N GLU A 570 5.17 39.08 -25.42
CA GLU A 570 4.96 39.05 -23.96
C GLU A 570 6.10 38.35 -23.22
N CYS A 571 6.89 37.50 -23.89
CA CYS A 571 8.21 37.07 -23.41
C CYS A 571 9.28 38.18 -23.50
N GLY A 572 8.92 39.37 -24.01
CA GLY A 572 9.75 40.58 -24.04
C GLY A 572 10.27 41.02 -25.42
N ALA A 573 9.62 40.68 -26.55
CA ALA A 573 10.14 41.03 -27.88
C ALA A 573 9.08 41.53 -28.90
N GLY A 574 8.94 42.87 -29.05
CA GLY A 574 8.86 43.58 -30.36
C GLY A 574 7.59 43.52 -31.25
N ARG A 575 7.19 44.66 -31.85
CA ARG A 575 5.91 44.87 -32.59
C ARG A 575 5.76 44.07 -33.91
N PRO A 576 4.51 43.88 -34.41
CA PRO A 576 4.11 42.81 -35.34
C PRO A 576 4.55 42.91 -36.83
N ASP A 577 5.23 43.97 -37.27
CA ASP A 577 5.47 44.18 -38.71
C ASP A 577 6.89 43.82 -39.19
N ASP A 578 7.71 43.21 -38.32
CA ASP A 578 9.15 43.01 -38.58
C ASP A 578 9.66 41.58 -38.20
N LEU A 579 8.80 40.56 -38.30
CA LEU A 579 8.96 39.30 -37.56
C LEU A 579 9.94 38.23 -38.09
N LYS A 580 10.71 38.47 -39.16
CA LYS A 580 11.65 37.44 -39.65
C LYS A 580 12.78 37.13 -38.65
N TRP A 581 13.16 38.10 -37.83
CA TRP A 581 14.35 38.07 -36.99
C TRP A 581 14.04 37.94 -35.49
N GLU A 582 12.83 38.28 -35.04
CA GLU A 582 12.41 38.18 -33.63
C GLU A 582 12.32 36.73 -33.13
N MET A 583 11.88 35.79 -33.99
CA MET A 583 11.94 34.36 -33.68
C MET A 583 13.37 33.86 -33.46
N ASP A 584 14.31 34.37 -34.25
CA ASP A 584 15.73 34.02 -34.11
C ASP A 584 16.36 34.71 -32.88
N ILE A 585 15.91 35.93 -32.51
CA ILE A 585 16.26 36.61 -31.24
C ILE A 585 15.75 35.81 -30.03
N ALA A 586 14.51 35.35 -30.05
CA ALA A 586 13.93 34.61 -28.94
C ALA A 586 14.59 33.25 -28.74
N LYS A 587 14.79 32.50 -29.85
CA LYS A 587 15.54 31.24 -29.85
C LYS A 587 16.94 31.43 -29.28
N ILE A 588 17.67 32.46 -29.74
CA ILE A 588 19.03 32.69 -29.28
C ILE A 588 19.11 33.26 -27.86
N SER A 589 18.08 33.97 -27.39
CA SER A 589 17.97 34.47 -26.01
C SER A 589 17.70 33.34 -25.02
N ALA A 590 16.84 32.38 -25.38
CA ALA A 590 16.65 31.16 -24.60
C ALA A 590 17.96 30.35 -24.54
N VAL A 591 18.67 30.22 -25.67
CA VAL A 591 20.00 29.59 -25.73
C VAL A 591 21.01 30.33 -24.86
N LYS A 592 21.02 31.68 -24.87
CA LYS A 592 21.88 32.50 -24.01
C LYS A 592 21.62 32.20 -22.54
N ARG A 593 20.36 32.17 -22.13
CA ARG A 593 19.98 31.88 -20.74
C ARG A 593 20.46 30.51 -20.29
N ILE A 594 20.38 29.51 -21.17
CA ILE A 594 20.92 28.16 -20.90
C ILE A 594 22.44 28.19 -20.81
N CYS A 595 23.12 28.95 -21.68
CA CYS A 595 24.57 29.14 -21.61
C CYS A 595 25.02 29.92 -20.36
N GLU A 596 24.19 30.77 -19.77
CA GLU A 596 24.48 31.43 -18.48
C GLU A 596 24.32 30.47 -17.30
N LEU A 597 23.32 29.60 -17.34
CA LEU A 597 22.95 28.73 -16.21
C LEU A 597 23.72 27.39 -16.20
N ARG A 598 23.98 26.80 -17.38
CA ARG A 598 24.59 25.45 -17.53
C ARG A 598 25.45 25.34 -18.79
N ALA A 599 26.43 26.22 -18.90
CA ALA A 599 27.34 26.32 -20.05
C ALA A 599 28.15 25.03 -20.34
N SER A 600 28.62 24.35 -19.30
CA SER A 600 29.55 23.20 -19.41
C SER A 600 28.88 21.87 -19.75
N SER A 601 27.59 21.67 -19.40
CA SER A 601 26.91 20.39 -19.58
C SER A 601 26.05 20.30 -20.84
N HIS A 602 25.37 21.38 -21.24
CA HIS A 602 24.45 21.39 -22.40
C HIS A 602 24.88 22.38 -23.50
N GLY A 603 25.84 23.26 -23.23
CA GLY A 603 26.25 24.31 -24.14
C GLY A 603 26.80 23.84 -25.49
N LEU A 604 27.53 22.72 -25.52
CA LEU A 604 28.08 22.11 -26.74
C LEU A 604 26.99 21.63 -27.71
N GLN A 605 25.87 21.13 -27.18
CA GLN A 605 24.74 20.63 -27.98
C GLN A 605 23.96 21.77 -28.66
N LEU A 606 24.11 23.00 -28.16
CA LEU A 606 23.43 24.19 -28.67
C LEU A 606 24.26 24.94 -29.73
N VAL A 607 25.53 24.57 -29.95
CA VAL A 607 26.42 25.18 -30.95
C VAL A 607 25.86 25.12 -32.38
N PRO A 608 25.22 24.04 -32.85
CA PRO A 608 24.59 24.01 -34.19
C PRO A 608 23.48 25.05 -34.35
N ILE A 609 22.69 25.27 -33.29
CA ILE A 609 21.61 26.27 -33.27
C ILE A 609 22.22 27.67 -33.34
N VAL A 610 23.20 27.96 -32.49
CA VAL A 610 23.96 29.24 -32.49
C VAL A 610 24.61 29.51 -33.86
N SER A 611 25.22 28.50 -34.47
CA SER A 611 25.85 28.60 -35.80
C SER A 611 24.82 28.82 -36.91
N SER A 612 23.68 28.12 -36.86
CA SER A 612 22.59 28.29 -37.82
C SER A 612 21.96 29.68 -37.75
N THR A 613 21.82 30.24 -36.55
CA THR A 613 21.34 31.61 -36.33
C THR A 613 22.34 32.63 -36.88
N LEU A 614 23.65 32.45 -36.62
CA LEU A 614 24.69 33.31 -37.21
C LEU A 614 24.72 33.26 -38.75
N ASN A 615 24.44 32.10 -39.34
CA ASN A 615 24.42 31.93 -40.80
C ASN A 615 23.16 32.50 -41.45
N ARG A 616 22.03 32.51 -40.73
CA ARG A 616 20.75 33.04 -41.22
C ARG A 616 20.59 34.55 -40.98
N CYS A 617 21.24 35.10 -39.96
CA CYS A 617 21.11 36.51 -39.57
C CYS A 617 22.23 37.42 -40.15
N SER A 618 22.32 37.52 -41.49
CA SER A 618 23.29 38.38 -42.20
C SER A 618 22.86 39.85 -42.32
N ASP A 619 21.57 40.15 -42.14
CA ASP A 619 21.01 41.46 -42.48
C ASP A 619 20.97 42.42 -41.29
N ARG A 620 20.83 43.73 -41.54
CA ARG A 620 20.80 44.80 -40.51
C ARG A 620 19.83 44.54 -39.33
N PRO A 621 18.60 44.05 -39.52
CA PRO A 621 17.69 43.76 -38.41
C PRO A 621 18.02 42.48 -37.64
N GLY A 622 18.73 41.51 -38.25
CA GLY A 622 19.25 40.32 -37.55
C GLY A 622 20.48 40.57 -36.67
N SER A 623 20.93 41.82 -36.56
CA SER A 623 22.13 42.20 -35.79
C SER A 623 22.02 41.87 -34.31
N THR A 624 20.83 42.00 -33.73
CA THR A 624 20.57 41.67 -32.32
C THR A 624 20.66 40.17 -32.06
N ALA A 625 20.08 39.34 -32.95
CA ALA A 625 20.19 37.88 -32.85
C ALA A 625 21.65 37.41 -33.02
N ALA A 626 22.38 38.00 -33.98
CA ALA A 626 23.79 37.71 -34.19
C ALA A 626 24.66 38.15 -32.99
N SER A 627 24.38 39.31 -32.38
CA SER A 627 25.08 39.78 -31.18
C SER A 627 24.85 38.85 -29.98
N ILE A 628 23.61 38.41 -29.75
CA ILE A 628 23.28 37.47 -28.67
C ILE A 628 23.92 36.09 -28.95
N ALA A 629 23.93 35.64 -30.21
CA ALA A 629 24.63 34.40 -30.60
C ALA A 629 26.12 34.46 -30.28
N LEU A 630 26.78 35.60 -30.55
CA LEU A 630 28.19 35.80 -30.20
C LEU A 630 28.41 35.86 -28.69
N GLN A 631 27.46 36.43 -27.93
CA GLN A 631 27.49 36.38 -26.47
C GLN A 631 27.36 34.95 -25.94
N CYS A 632 26.52 34.10 -26.54
CA CYS A 632 26.44 32.67 -26.21
C CYS A 632 27.80 31.98 -26.43
N ILE A 633 28.45 32.22 -27.58
CA ILE A 633 29.78 31.66 -27.87
C ILE A 633 30.81 32.15 -26.84
N ALA A 634 30.76 33.42 -26.46
CA ALA A 634 31.65 33.97 -25.44
C ALA A 634 31.42 33.33 -24.05
N LEU A 635 30.17 33.05 -23.66
CA LEU A 635 29.85 32.33 -22.43
C LEU A 635 30.32 30.86 -22.46
N LEU A 636 30.19 30.19 -23.60
CA LEU A 636 30.70 28.83 -23.83
C LEU A 636 32.23 28.76 -23.82
N TRP A 637 32.91 29.81 -24.28
CA TRP A 637 34.37 29.95 -24.16
C TRP A 637 34.81 30.19 -22.72
N ARG A 638 34.14 31.10 -22.00
CA ARG A 638 34.47 31.42 -20.60
C ARG A 638 34.27 30.24 -19.65
N SER A 639 33.35 29.34 -19.97
CA SER A 639 33.07 28.12 -19.20
C SER A 639 33.94 26.91 -19.59
N GLY A 640 34.81 27.04 -20.59
CA GLY A 640 35.67 25.95 -21.05
C GLY A 640 34.97 24.84 -21.85
N ALA A 641 33.68 25.03 -22.21
CA ALA A 641 32.89 24.06 -22.96
C ALA A 641 33.28 23.99 -24.45
N LEU A 642 33.84 25.07 -25.00
CA LEU A 642 34.20 25.16 -26.42
C LEU A 642 35.67 25.55 -26.58
N ALA A 643 36.43 24.80 -27.40
CA ALA A 643 37.84 25.10 -27.65
C ALA A 643 37.99 26.45 -28.38
N PRO A 644 38.74 27.43 -27.83
CA PRO A 644 38.82 28.79 -28.38
C PRO A 644 39.38 28.82 -29.81
N HIS A 645 40.35 27.96 -30.09
CA HIS A 645 41.10 28.01 -31.35
C HIS A 645 40.33 27.49 -32.57
N SER A 646 39.45 26.50 -32.40
CA SER A 646 38.64 25.93 -33.48
C SER A 646 37.40 26.76 -33.76
N ALA A 647 36.76 27.29 -32.70
CA ALA A 647 35.63 28.19 -32.82
C ALA A 647 36.03 29.52 -33.47
N TRP A 648 37.19 30.07 -33.11
CA TRP A 648 37.72 31.30 -33.72
C TRP A 648 38.01 31.14 -35.22
N ARG A 649 38.65 30.03 -35.63
CA ARG A 649 38.94 29.74 -37.05
C ARG A 649 37.67 29.69 -37.92
N ALA A 650 36.54 29.26 -37.35
CA ALA A 650 35.25 29.22 -38.05
C ALA A 650 34.51 30.57 -38.09
N LEU A 651 34.75 31.45 -37.12
CA LEU A 651 34.08 32.75 -36.98
C LEU A 651 34.84 33.91 -37.64
N GLN A 652 36.17 33.86 -37.62
CA GLN A 652 37.07 34.90 -38.15
C GLN A 652 36.68 35.42 -39.54
N PRO A 653 36.51 34.57 -40.58
CA PRO A 653 36.22 35.07 -41.94
C PRO A 653 34.81 35.69 -42.08
N LYS A 654 33.91 35.44 -41.12
CA LYS A 654 32.54 35.97 -41.12
C LYS A 654 32.45 37.31 -40.40
N LEU A 655 33.18 37.45 -39.30
CA LEU A 655 33.26 38.69 -38.53
C LEU A 655 34.10 39.77 -39.24
N GLU A 656 35.13 39.39 -40.00
CA GLU A 656 35.93 40.32 -40.82
C GLU A 656 35.12 40.97 -41.96
N ARG A 657 33.98 40.37 -42.35
CA ARG A 657 33.12 40.86 -43.43
C ARG A 657 31.85 41.57 -42.93
N ASP A 658 31.65 41.67 -41.61
CA ASP A 658 30.42 42.21 -41.00
C ASP A 658 30.57 43.70 -40.66
N THR A 659 29.73 44.54 -41.27
CA THR A 659 29.78 46.00 -41.14
C THR A 659 28.84 46.55 -40.04
N ARG A 660 28.25 45.69 -39.20
CA ARG A 660 27.22 46.08 -38.21
C ARG A 660 27.82 46.42 -36.84
N LEU A 661 27.55 47.64 -36.34
CA LEU A 661 28.04 48.19 -35.06
C LEU A 661 27.78 47.30 -33.83
N ASN A 662 26.58 46.72 -33.69
CA ASN A 662 26.22 45.87 -32.52
C ASN A 662 26.99 44.53 -32.44
N VAL A 663 27.54 44.08 -33.57
CA VAL A 663 28.39 42.87 -33.65
C VAL A 663 29.86 43.23 -33.40
N GLN A 664 30.28 44.42 -33.82
CA GLN A 664 31.62 44.97 -33.58
C GLN A 664 31.87 45.32 -32.10
N ILE A 665 30.84 45.74 -31.35
CA ILE A 665 30.96 46.05 -29.92
C ILE A 665 31.27 44.78 -29.10
N THR A 666 30.75 43.61 -29.49
CA THR A 666 31.04 42.32 -28.83
C THR A 666 32.44 41.76 -29.13
N GLN A 667 33.16 42.31 -30.12
CA GLN A 667 34.52 41.91 -30.51
C GLN A 667 35.61 42.39 -29.53
N LEU A 668 35.30 43.32 -28.63
CA LEU A 668 36.29 44.20 -27.97
C LEU A 668 37.09 43.62 -26.79
N THR A 669 37.03 42.33 -26.48
CA THR A 669 37.69 41.81 -25.25
C THR A 669 39.01 41.05 -25.46
N ARG A 670 39.46 40.83 -26.71
CA ARG A 670 40.82 40.28 -26.95
C ARG A 670 41.57 40.84 -28.15
N SER A 671 40.87 41.23 -29.22
CA SER A 671 41.47 41.95 -30.36
C SER A 671 41.69 43.44 -30.08
N ALA A 672 41.06 44.00 -29.03
CA ALA A 672 41.25 45.39 -28.66
C ALA A 672 42.68 45.72 -28.22
N CYS A 673 43.39 44.84 -27.49
CA CYS A 673 44.77 45.12 -27.08
C CYS A 673 45.73 45.31 -28.26
N ALA A 674 45.69 44.41 -29.27
CA ALA A 674 46.55 44.51 -30.45
C ALA A 674 46.21 45.74 -31.32
N VAL A 675 44.93 46.10 -31.40
CA VAL A 675 44.44 47.27 -32.14
C VAL A 675 44.72 48.58 -31.38
N LEU A 676 44.63 48.58 -30.05
CA LEU A 676 44.98 49.72 -29.19
C LEU A 676 46.49 50.00 -29.24
N TRP A 677 47.34 48.97 -29.19
CA TRP A 677 48.79 49.12 -29.39
C TRP A 677 49.13 49.64 -30.79
N ARG A 678 48.36 49.24 -31.81
CA ARG A 678 48.49 49.78 -33.16
C ARG A 678 48.05 51.25 -33.27
N TYR A 679 47.01 51.67 -32.55
CA TYR A 679 46.61 53.08 -32.47
C TYR A 679 47.58 53.94 -31.66
N VAL A 680 48.29 53.37 -30.69
CA VAL A 680 49.42 54.01 -29.99
C VAL A 680 50.61 54.19 -30.94
N SER A 681 50.85 53.26 -31.87
CA SER A 681 51.96 53.34 -32.83
C SER A 681 51.67 54.16 -34.10
N GLU A 682 50.41 54.23 -34.56
CA GLU A 682 50.04 54.81 -35.86
C GLU A 682 49.02 55.98 -35.78
N GLY A 683 48.55 56.36 -34.59
CA GLY A 683 47.44 57.31 -34.40
C GLY A 683 47.81 58.79 -34.21
N ALA A 684 46.84 59.68 -34.42
CA ALA A 684 46.94 61.12 -34.14
C ALA A 684 47.06 61.40 -32.61
N PRO A 685 47.72 62.48 -32.16
CA PRO A 685 48.12 62.69 -30.76
C PRO A 685 46.97 62.71 -29.74
N PHE A 686 45.73 63.06 -30.14
CA PHE A 686 44.56 63.01 -29.26
C PHE A 686 44.06 61.57 -29.02
N LEU A 687 44.23 60.68 -29.99
CA LEU A 687 43.84 59.26 -29.92
C LEU A 687 44.81 58.45 -29.06
N VAL A 688 46.08 58.84 -29.02
CA VAL A 688 47.11 58.19 -28.19
C VAL A 688 46.79 58.36 -26.70
N GLY A 689 46.32 59.55 -26.28
CA GLY A 689 45.94 59.79 -24.88
C GLY A 689 44.79 58.91 -24.39
N ALA A 690 43.72 58.81 -25.18
CA ALA A 690 42.57 57.97 -24.85
C ALA A 690 42.88 56.46 -24.92
N ALA A 691 43.78 56.05 -25.83
CA ALA A 691 44.22 54.67 -25.95
C ALA A 691 45.08 54.23 -24.74
N CYS A 692 45.96 55.09 -24.24
CA CYS A 692 46.76 54.83 -23.04
C CYS A 692 45.92 54.76 -21.76
N GLU A 693 44.89 55.61 -21.63
CA GLU A 693 43.96 55.61 -20.49
C GLU A 693 43.07 54.35 -20.49
N ALA A 694 42.66 53.88 -21.67
CA ALA A 694 41.93 52.61 -21.81
C ALA A 694 42.81 51.39 -21.51
N LEU A 695 44.09 51.40 -21.89
CA LEU A 695 45.06 50.33 -21.58
C LEU A 695 45.36 50.22 -20.07
N ALA A 696 45.31 51.34 -19.34
CA ALA A 696 45.54 51.37 -17.89
C ALA A 696 44.47 50.62 -17.07
N ASN A 697 43.27 50.41 -17.64
CA ASN A 697 42.16 49.73 -16.97
C ASN A 697 42.15 48.19 -17.13
N PHE A 698 43.13 47.62 -17.85
CA PHE A 698 43.24 46.17 -18.05
C PHE A 698 44.15 45.51 -16.99
N PRO A 699 43.74 44.37 -16.41
CA PRO A 699 44.53 43.69 -15.38
C PRO A 699 45.83 43.08 -15.95
N VAL A 700 46.94 43.26 -15.21
CA VAL A 700 48.32 42.89 -15.61
C VAL A 700 48.49 41.40 -15.97
N THR A 701 47.60 40.54 -15.51
CA THR A 701 47.57 39.10 -15.82
C THR A 701 47.08 38.76 -17.23
N SER A 702 46.64 39.76 -18.00
CA SER A 702 46.05 39.60 -19.34
C SER A 702 47.08 39.69 -20.47
N TYR A 703 48.34 40.02 -20.17
CA TYR A 703 49.38 40.30 -21.16
C TYR A 703 50.39 39.15 -21.27
N THR A 704 50.84 38.86 -22.49
CA THR A 704 52.09 38.13 -22.71
C THR A 704 53.09 39.02 -23.42
N LEU A 705 54.39 38.80 -23.19
CA LEU A 705 55.51 39.57 -23.77
C LEU A 705 55.54 39.58 -25.31
N LYS A 706 54.69 38.78 -25.96
CA LYS A 706 54.50 38.72 -27.42
C LYS A 706 53.49 39.74 -27.94
N ASP A 707 52.75 40.42 -27.05
CA ASP A 707 51.69 41.37 -27.39
C ASP A 707 52.19 42.84 -27.37
N VAL A 708 53.47 43.06 -27.05
CA VAL A 708 54.14 44.38 -27.08
C VAL A 708 54.92 44.49 -28.40
N PRO A 709 54.73 45.53 -29.22
CA PRO A 709 55.50 45.71 -30.46
C PRO A 709 57.01 45.86 -30.17
N GLU A 710 57.86 45.18 -30.93
CA GLU A 710 59.33 45.25 -30.83
C GLU A 710 59.92 46.60 -31.27
N PHE A 711 59.57 47.72 -30.63
CA PHE A 711 60.30 49.00 -30.75
C PHE A 711 60.21 49.83 -29.46
N ALA A 712 60.40 49.18 -28.30
CA ALA A 712 60.67 49.84 -27.04
C ALA A 712 61.88 49.20 -26.36
N SER A 713 63.04 49.41 -26.98
CA SER A 713 64.34 49.49 -26.30
C SER A 713 64.85 50.91 -26.43
#